data_AF-A0A2I2FVI8-F1
#
_entry.id   AF-A0A2I2FVI8-F1
#
_cell.length_a   1.000
_cell.length_b   1.000
_cell.length_c   1.000
_cell.angle_alpha   90.00
_cell.angle_beta   90.00
_cell.angle_gamma   90.00
#
_symmetry.space_group_name_H-M   'P 1'
#
loop_
_entity.id
_entity.type
_entity.pdbx_description
1 polymer ?
#
loop_
_entity_poly.entity_id
_entity_poly.type
_entity_poly.pdbx_seq_one_letter_code
_entity_poly.pdbx_strand_id
1 'polypeptide(L)'
;MWLSATAYFAILSGLYSFGLFLPTIIDESGFAQDANQVQLWTVIPYAVAAVLTVAVAFLSDRLKLRGVIMLFTLPIAIAGYGAIANIETPKAKYGMTFLMATGMYSSVPCILVWNSNNSAGHYKRATTSAMQLTIANCGGFVATFIYPNKDKPQFHRGHTVVFGLLIFAWFMVLLNVLYCAKLNRDKRRGKYAHAATALRHDTRTSAWYAVGLLARNQGDDVSQALTIIENVIAAQFKNPDSQWYGDYEKYPEEPTVGSAAYPPLIYDTWDPNWRGFIGTAFIIALEEFPHLIGNDMTDLMHASLYNSTIGDSYRVGGVDDDNLYPSYTNPALMRALISGWTGQKFGDDNMTKAGETYASEIISLFDRAETLSEFNSATYTGVSLIALTTWAKYAAEDSVMKEKGKEMLQATWTTIGHLYHASLKNLAGPWDRSYGFDMQKYFGIMSAHIWTLVGKDKSPVIDKVYMMSHNSDFAISPLVAVLSDFHNSFVPTSVVDALRAFPGEHSVTTSAYSIPYDSFPRRVEAWLGEKMSIGAESFNETVVGGPAENPSTFNPAVIQWDTGAGIGWIALYATEMAIDAIAGPGYLNLTYPYGTESSQFQFLVSPFSQKKDVTGWEDLPGLKVTVSGTVVPNPQVSYSASDAAINDFLYWNLTHAIPRNSTAAPNILLEVEVV
;
A
#
# COMPACT_ATOMS: atom_id res chain seq x y z
N MET A 1 -26.22 5.30 10.20
CA MET A 1 -26.91 4.33 11.06
C MET A 1 -28.10 4.95 11.77
N TRP A 2 -27.96 5.80 12.81
CA TRP A 2 -29.12 6.32 13.56
C TRP A 2 -30.15 7.05 12.69
N LEU A 3 -29.72 8.04 11.92
CA LEU A 3 -30.60 8.81 11.01
C LEU A 3 -31.28 7.92 9.95
N SER A 4 -30.55 6.94 9.41
CA SER A 4 -31.09 6.02 8.39
C SER A 4 -32.01 4.95 8.99
N ALA A 5 -31.83 4.58 10.27
CA ALA A 5 -32.68 3.61 10.95
C ALA A 5 -34.02 4.22 11.39
N THR A 6 -34.01 5.43 11.94
CA THR A 6 -35.24 6.13 12.33
C THR A 6 -36.06 6.58 11.11
N ALA A 7 -35.40 7.01 10.04
CA ALA A 7 -36.07 7.25 8.76
C ALA A 7 -36.72 5.98 8.22
N TYR A 8 -36.03 4.83 8.28
CA TYR A 8 -36.58 3.58 7.78
C TYR A 8 -37.75 3.07 8.64
N PHE A 9 -37.71 3.26 9.96
CA PHE A 9 -38.85 3.02 10.86
C PHE A 9 -40.11 3.79 10.45
N ALA A 10 -39.97 5.08 10.13
CA ALA A 10 -41.09 5.89 9.69
C ALA A 10 -41.65 5.44 8.33
N ILE A 11 -40.77 5.08 7.39
CA ILE A 11 -41.18 4.53 6.08
C ILE A 11 -41.88 3.18 6.24
N LEU A 12 -41.34 2.27 7.06
CA LEU A 12 -41.92 0.96 7.30
C LEU A 12 -43.24 1.03 8.06
N SER A 13 -43.41 2.00 8.97
CA SER A 13 -44.71 2.26 9.60
C SER A 13 -45.78 2.55 8.54
N GLY A 14 -45.45 3.40 7.55
CA GLY A 14 -46.36 3.68 6.44
C GLY A 14 -46.60 2.50 5.50
N LEU A 15 -45.58 1.68 5.23
CA LEU A 15 -45.70 0.48 4.40
C LEU A 15 -46.60 -0.59 5.05
N TYR A 16 -46.41 -0.86 6.34
CA TYR A 16 -47.25 -1.80 7.07
C TYR A 16 -48.69 -1.29 7.16
N SER A 17 -48.89 0.01 7.44
CA SER A 17 -50.23 0.61 7.43
C SER A 17 -50.90 0.52 6.06
N PHE A 18 -50.15 0.77 4.98
CA PHE A 18 -50.69 0.63 3.63
C PHE A 18 -51.18 -0.79 3.37
N GLY A 19 -50.37 -1.81 3.69
CA GLY A 19 -50.77 -3.21 3.48
C GLY A 19 -51.94 -3.67 4.33
N LEU A 20 -52.04 -3.19 5.58
CA LEU A 20 -53.15 -3.55 6.47
C LEU A 20 -54.48 -2.90 6.06
N PHE A 21 -54.45 -1.66 5.56
CA PHE A 21 -55.67 -0.86 5.35
C PHE A 21 -56.10 -0.69 3.89
N LEU A 22 -55.24 -1.03 2.91
CA LEU A 22 -55.61 -0.96 1.49
C LEU A 22 -56.86 -1.78 1.14
N PRO A 23 -57.04 -3.03 1.62
CA PRO A 23 -58.27 -3.78 1.35
C PRO A 23 -59.52 -3.07 1.89
N THR A 24 -59.43 -2.48 3.08
CA THR A 24 -60.53 -1.73 3.70
C THR A 24 -60.90 -0.49 2.88
N ILE A 25 -59.90 0.24 2.37
CA ILE A 25 -60.14 1.41 1.50
C ILE A 25 -60.87 1.00 0.21
N ILE A 26 -60.53 -0.16 -0.36
CA ILE A 26 -61.14 -0.69 -1.58
C ILE A 26 -62.57 -1.20 -1.29
N ASP A 27 -62.79 -1.90 -0.19
CA ASP A 27 -64.11 -2.38 0.23
C ASP A 27 -65.08 -1.20 0.44
N GLU A 28 -64.63 -0.16 1.13
CA GLU A 28 -65.42 1.06 1.38
C GLU A 28 -65.64 1.92 0.12
N SER A 29 -64.86 1.70 -0.94
CA SER A 29 -64.96 2.48 -2.18
C SER A 29 -66.11 2.03 -3.11
N GLY A 30 -66.69 0.85 -2.86
CA GLY A 30 -67.78 0.28 -3.65
C GLY A 30 -67.35 -0.27 -5.02
N PHE A 31 -66.05 -0.40 -5.30
CA PHE A 31 -65.54 -0.95 -6.57
C PHE A 31 -65.60 -2.47 -6.68
N ALA A 32 -65.61 -3.17 -5.56
CA ALA A 32 -65.60 -4.62 -5.50
C ALA A 32 -66.96 -5.14 -5.00
N GLN A 33 -67.47 -6.20 -5.64
CA GLN A 33 -68.74 -6.83 -5.27
C GLN A 33 -68.56 -8.00 -4.30
N ASP A 34 -67.34 -8.55 -4.21
CA ASP A 34 -66.97 -9.65 -3.32
C ASP A 34 -65.53 -9.49 -2.78
N ALA A 35 -65.19 -10.27 -1.74
CA ALA A 35 -63.88 -10.22 -1.10
C ALA A 35 -62.71 -10.56 -2.05
N ASN A 36 -62.98 -11.40 -3.07
CA ASN A 36 -61.97 -11.77 -4.07
C ASN A 36 -61.63 -10.58 -4.98
N GLN A 37 -62.63 -9.81 -5.41
CA GLN A 37 -62.40 -8.58 -6.18
C GLN A 37 -61.67 -7.53 -5.35
N VAL A 38 -61.98 -7.36 -4.05
CA VAL A 38 -61.24 -6.43 -3.17
C VAL A 38 -59.75 -6.72 -3.22
N GLN A 39 -59.35 -7.98 -3.04
CA GLN A 39 -57.95 -8.39 -3.10
C GLN A 39 -57.34 -8.16 -4.49
N LEU A 40 -58.06 -8.46 -5.58
CA LEU A 40 -57.57 -8.22 -6.93
C LEU A 40 -57.27 -6.73 -7.20
N TRP A 41 -58.12 -5.83 -6.71
CA TRP A 41 -57.92 -4.38 -6.86
C TRP A 41 -56.72 -3.85 -6.06
N THR A 42 -56.27 -4.55 -5.00
CA THR A 42 -55.04 -4.19 -4.26
C THR A 42 -53.78 -4.39 -5.10
N VAL A 43 -53.80 -5.34 -6.04
CA VAL A 43 -52.64 -5.72 -6.86
C VAL A 43 -52.16 -4.57 -7.73
N ILE A 44 -53.07 -3.71 -8.21
CA ILE A 44 -52.74 -2.67 -9.20
C ILE A 44 -51.81 -1.59 -8.61
N PRO A 45 -52.10 -0.97 -7.43
CA PRO A 45 -51.14 -0.07 -6.78
C PRO A 45 -49.78 -0.72 -6.50
N TYR A 46 -49.77 -1.99 -6.08
CA TYR A 46 -48.52 -2.73 -5.84
C TYR A 46 -47.72 -2.97 -7.12
N ALA A 47 -48.36 -3.31 -8.23
CA ALA A 47 -47.71 -3.54 -9.51
C ALA A 47 -47.02 -2.26 -10.03
N VAL A 48 -47.71 -1.12 -9.94
CA VAL A 48 -47.12 0.18 -10.33
C VAL A 48 -45.95 0.53 -9.41
N ALA A 49 -46.08 0.32 -8.10
CA ALA A 49 -45.01 0.55 -7.15
C ALA A 49 -43.80 -0.35 -7.40
N ALA A 50 -44.00 -1.61 -7.79
CA ALA A 50 -42.92 -2.55 -8.09
C ALA A 50 -42.08 -2.07 -9.28
N VAL A 51 -42.72 -1.68 -10.40
CA VAL A 51 -42.03 -1.16 -11.59
C VAL A 51 -41.21 0.08 -11.26
N LEU A 52 -41.81 1.04 -10.54
CA LEU A 52 -41.12 2.27 -10.16
C LEU A 52 -39.99 2.02 -9.16
N THR A 53 -40.15 1.07 -8.24
CA THR A 53 -39.10 0.70 -7.29
C THR A 53 -37.86 0.17 -8.00
N VAL A 54 -38.03 -0.68 -9.01
CA VAL A 54 -36.92 -1.19 -9.85
C VAL A 54 -36.25 -0.06 -10.63
N ALA A 55 -37.04 0.83 -11.25
CA ALA A 55 -36.52 1.96 -12.00
C ALA A 55 -35.70 2.93 -11.12
N VAL A 56 -36.21 3.24 -9.93
CA VAL A 56 -35.54 4.10 -8.94
C VAL A 56 -34.28 3.45 -8.40
N ALA A 57 -34.30 2.15 -8.13
CA ALA A 57 -33.10 1.41 -7.70
C ALA A 57 -31.99 1.47 -8.77
N PHE A 58 -32.33 1.22 -10.04
CA PHE A 58 -31.38 1.30 -11.15
C PHE A 58 -30.80 2.72 -11.33
N LEU A 59 -31.67 3.74 -11.28
CA LEU A 59 -31.24 5.14 -11.36
C LEU A 59 -30.32 5.52 -10.19
N SER A 60 -30.64 5.03 -8.99
CA SER A 60 -29.87 5.27 -7.77
C SER A 60 -28.47 4.67 -7.81
N ASP A 61 -28.32 3.47 -8.37
CA ASP A 61 -27.00 2.86 -8.53
C ASP A 61 -26.18 3.54 -9.62
N ARG A 62 -26.80 3.94 -10.73
CA ARG A 62 -26.15 4.69 -11.83
C ARG A 62 -25.62 6.05 -11.37
N LEU A 63 -26.45 6.83 -10.68
CA LEU A 63 -26.09 8.18 -10.22
C LEU A 63 -25.22 8.18 -8.96
N LYS A 64 -25.15 7.06 -8.23
CA LYS A 64 -24.46 6.94 -6.93
C LYS A 64 -24.99 7.93 -5.87
N LEU A 65 -26.23 8.43 -6.02
CA LEU A 65 -26.85 9.46 -5.18
C LEU A 65 -28.12 8.97 -4.44
N ARG A 66 -27.97 7.92 -3.63
CA ARG A 66 -29.09 7.22 -2.95
C ARG A 66 -29.96 8.15 -2.09
N GLY A 67 -29.32 8.99 -1.28
CA GLY A 67 -30.02 9.90 -0.37
C GLY A 67 -30.81 10.98 -1.10
N VAL A 68 -30.25 11.55 -2.19
CA VAL A 68 -30.90 12.61 -2.98
C VAL A 68 -32.14 12.08 -3.67
N ILE A 69 -32.08 10.85 -4.21
CA ILE A 69 -33.23 10.23 -4.87
C ILE A 69 -34.38 10.00 -3.88
N MET A 70 -34.09 9.59 -2.65
CA MET A 70 -35.11 9.48 -1.61
C MET A 70 -35.77 10.82 -1.25
N LEU A 71 -35.03 11.93 -1.32
CA LEU A 71 -35.61 13.27 -1.12
C LEU A 71 -36.62 13.66 -2.20
N PHE A 72 -36.58 13.01 -3.37
CA PHE A 72 -37.57 13.20 -4.45
C PHE A 72 -38.71 12.17 -4.41
N THR A 73 -38.48 10.95 -3.95
CA THR A 73 -39.53 9.91 -3.91
C THR A 73 -40.44 10.04 -2.69
N LEU A 74 -39.90 10.38 -1.52
CA LEU A 74 -40.69 10.52 -0.28
C LEU A 74 -41.78 11.62 -0.36
N PRO A 75 -41.55 12.80 -0.96
CA PRO A 75 -42.61 13.80 -1.15
C PRO A 75 -43.84 13.29 -1.91
N ILE A 76 -43.66 12.33 -2.83
CA ILE A 76 -44.78 11.72 -3.56
C ILE A 76 -45.69 10.95 -2.59
N ALA A 77 -45.10 10.18 -1.67
CA ALA A 77 -45.85 9.48 -0.63
C ALA A 77 -46.47 10.43 0.40
N ILE A 78 -45.74 11.48 0.79
CA ILE A 78 -46.26 12.53 1.69
C ILE A 78 -47.49 13.19 1.08
N ALA A 79 -47.47 13.53 -0.21
CA ALA A 79 -48.61 14.07 -0.92
C ALA A 79 -49.79 13.07 -0.95
N GLY A 80 -49.53 11.79 -1.20
CA GLY A 80 -50.55 10.75 -1.18
C GLY A 80 -51.25 10.61 0.18
N TYR A 81 -50.48 10.53 1.27
CA TYR A 81 -51.03 10.44 2.64
C TYR A 81 -51.70 11.73 3.11
N GLY A 82 -51.19 12.90 2.72
CA GLY A 82 -51.83 14.18 3.04
C GLY A 82 -53.15 14.37 2.30
N ALA A 83 -53.22 13.95 1.03
CA ALA A 83 -54.42 14.04 0.22
C ALA A 83 -55.50 13.03 0.66
N ILE A 84 -55.15 11.76 0.86
CA ILE A 84 -56.13 10.72 1.23
C ILE A 84 -56.80 11.00 2.58
N ALA A 85 -56.10 11.67 3.51
CA ALA A 85 -56.65 12.08 4.80
C ALA A 85 -57.80 13.09 4.67
N ASN A 86 -57.88 13.85 3.57
CA ASN A 86 -58.81 14.96 3.38
C ASN A 86 -59.80 14.74 2.22
N ILE A 87 -59.68 13.64 1.47
CA ILE A 87 -60.50 13.35 0.31
C ILE A 87 -61.59 12.35 0.69
N GLU A 88 -62.85 12.70 0.44
CA GLU A 88 -63.98 11.83 0.74
C GLU A 88 -64.43 10.98 -0.47
N THR A 89 -64.05 11.37 -1.69
CA THR A 89 -64.51 10.70 -2.92
C THR A 89 -63.83 9.32 -3.11
N PRO A 90 -64.59 8.21 -3.22
CA PRO A 90 -64.05 6.86 -3.37
C PRO A 90 -63.03 6.67 -4.49
N LYS A 91 -63.32 7.21 -5.69
CA LYS A 91 -62.41 7.17 -6.85
C LYS A 91 -61.10 7.90 -6.61
N ALA A 92 -61.17 9.04 -5.94
CA ALA A 92 -59.97 9.83 -5.64
C ALA A 92 -59.13 9.18 -4.53
N LYS A 93 -59.76 8.56 -3.51
CA LYS A 93 -59.03 7.77 -2.49
C LYS A 93 -58.21 6.65 -3.10
N TYR A 94 -58.80 5.86 -4.01
CA TYR A 94 -58.08 4.81 -4.71
C TYR A 94 -56.90 5.37 -5.53
N GLY A 95 -57.10 6.50 -6.23
CA GLY A 95 -56.02 7.19 -6.94
C GLY A 95 -54.84 7.60 -6.04
N MET A 96 -55.11 8.05 -4.81
CA MET A 96 -54.05 8.41 -3.85
C MET A 96 -53.22 7.22 -3.38
N THR A 97 -53.80 6.00 -3.38
CA THR A 97 -53.05 4.79 -3.01
C THR A 97 -51.86 4.51 -3.92
N PHE A 98 -51.92 4.96 -5.19
CA PHE A 98 -50.78 4.88 -6.11
C PHE A 98 -49.64 5.79 -5.65
N LEU A 99 -49.92 7.05 -5.29
CA LEU A 99 -48.89 7.98 -4.80
C LEU A 99 -48.27 7.50 -3.48
N MET A 100 -49.11 6.98 -2.58
CA MET A 100 -48.66 6.39 -1.31
C MET A 100 -47.70 5.22 -1.55
N ALA A 101 -48.09 4.27 -2.42
CA ALA A 101 -47.30 3.08 -2.70
C ALA A 101 -45.99 3.44 -3.43
N THR A 102 -46.06 4.19 -4.53
CA THR A 102 -44.88 4.43 -5.37
C THR A 102 -43.79 5.21 -4.65
N GLY A 103 -44.15 6.24 -3.87
CA GLY A 103 -43.18 7.02 -3.11
C GLY A 103 -42.49 6.23 -1.99
N MET A 104 -43.25 5.43 -1.23
CA MET A 104 -42.69 4.66 -0.11
C MET A 104 -41.86 3.47 -0.59
N TYR A 105 -42.42 2.60 -1.45
CA TYR A 105 -41.75 1.38 -1.90
C TYR A 105 -40.45 1.70 -2.65
N SER A 106 -40.43 2.77 -3.45
CA SER A 106 -39.22 3.20 -4.18
C SER A 106 -38.08 3.68 -3.26
N SER A 107 -38.38 4.09 -2.03
CA SER A 107 -37.37 4.55 -1.07
C SER A 107 -36.68 3.41 -0.30
N VAL A 108 -37.30 2.22 -0.23
CA VAL A 108 -36.83 1.08 0.58
C VAL A 108 -35.47 0.53 0.12
N PRO A 109 -35.25 0.25 -1.17
CA PRO A 109 -33.93 -0.25 -1.61
C PRO A 109 -32.82 0.77 -1.32
N CYS A 110 -33.12 2.05 -1.51
CA CYS A 110 -32.17 3.13 -1.32
C CYS A 110 -31.71 3.23 0.15
N ILE A 111 -32.63 3.18 1.11
CA ILE A 111 -32.29 3.37 2.53
C ILE A 111 -31.56 2.14 3.13
N LEU A 112 -31.87 0.94 2.65
CA LEU A 112 -31.19 -0.29 3.04
C LEU A 112 -29.73 -0.30 2.57
N VAL A 113 -29.52 -0.07 1.27
CA VAL A 113 -28.18 -0.10 0.67
C VAL A 113 -27.31 1.08 1.12
N TRP A 114 -27.92 2.24 1.45
CA TRP A 114 -27.15 3.39 1.89
C TRP A 114 -26.39 3.15 3.20
N ASN A 115 -26.96 2.39 4.13
CA ASN A 115 -26.31 2.07 5.41
C ASN A 115 -25.16 1.06 5.24
N SER A 116 -25.35 0.04 4.41
CA SER A 116 -24.32 -0.97 4.15
C SER A 116 -23.10 -0.38 3.43
N ASN A 117 -23.33 0.52 2.47
CA ASN A 117 -22.26 1.20 1.73
C ASN A 117 -21.45 2.19 2.57
N ASN A 118 -22.04 2.76 3.63
CA ASN A 118 -21.33 3.68 4.54
C ASN A 118 -20.72 2.98 5.77
N SER A 119 -20.79 1.65 5.82
CA SER A 119 -20.21 0.84 6.89
C SER A 119 -19.00 0.07 6.38
N ALA A 120 -17.82 0.47 6.87
CA ALA A 120 -16.54 -0.18 6.57
C ALA A 120 -16.27 -1.34 7.54
N GLY A 121 -15.76 -2.46 7.00
CA GLY A 121 -15.50 -3.70 7.75
C GLY A 121 -16.71 -4.63 7.78
N HIS A 122 -16.46 -5.94 7.63
CA HIS A 122 -17.51 -6.97 7.53
C HIS A 122 -18.40 -7.01 8.78
N TYR A 123 -17.80 -7.09 9.98
CA TYR A 123 -18.55 -7.13 11.24
C TYR A 123 -19.41 -5.88 11.46
N LYS A 124 -18.83 -4.69 11.26
CA LYS A 124 -19.56 -3.42 11.42
C LYS A 124 -20.73 -3.31 10.45
N ARG A 125 -20.54 -3.73 9.19
CA ARG A 125 -21.61 -3.73 8.18
C ARG A 125 -22.74 -4.68 8.54
N ALA A 126 -22.42 -5.89 9.02
CA ALA A 126 -23.43 -6.86 9.47
C ALA A 126 -24.24 -6.30 10.66
N THR A 127 -23.57 -5.82 11.71
CA THR A 127 -24.21 -5.27 12.91
C THR A 127 -25.08 -4.05 12.60
N THR A 128 -24.58 -3.10 11.80
CA THR A 128 -25.33 -1.89 11.45
C THR A 128 -26.56 -2.19 10.58
N SER A 129 -26.49 -3.19 9.71
CA SER A 129 -27.63 -3.60 8.87
C SER A 129 -28.70 -4.32 9.70
N ALA A 130 -28.29 -5.24 10.58
CA ALA A 130 -29.20 -5.92 11.50
C ALA A 130 -29.93 -4.92 12.41
N MET A 131 -29.19 -3.99 13.02
CA MET A 131 -29.76 -2.96 13.90
C MET A 131 -30.74 -2.04 13.17
N GLN A 132 -30.43 -1.64 11.93
CA GLN A 132 -31.34 -0.84 11.11
C GLN A 132 -32.67 -1.55 10.86
N LEU A 133 -32.62 -2.85 10.53
CA LEU A 133 -33.82 -3.64 10.26
C LEU A 133 -34.64 -3.87 11.53
N THR A 134 -33.99 -4.13 12.67
CA THR A 134 -34.66 -4.26 13.98
C THR A 134 -35.45 -3.00 14.33
N ILE A 135 -34.82 -1.83 14.26
CA ILE A 135 -35.48 -0.55 14.54
C ILE A 135 -36.64 -0.33 13.55
N ALA A 136 -36.42 -0.64 12.28
CA ALA A 136 -37.41 -0.35 11.27
C ALA A 136 -38.66 -1.25 11.35
N ASN A 137 -38.48 -2.53 11.73
CA ASN A 137 -39.58 -3.46 11.96
C ASN A 137 -40.47 -3.06 13.15
N CYS A 138 -39.97 -2.27 14.11
CA CYS A 138 -40.82 -1.69 15.16
C CYS A 138 -41.97 -0.83 14.59
N GLY A 139 -41.86 -0.36 13.35
CA GLY A 139 -42.94 0.35 12.67
C GLY A 139 -44.23 -0.47 12.50
N GLY A 140 -44.13 -1.81 12.50
CA GLY A 140 -45.31 -2.70 12.44
C GLY A 140 -46.21 -2.56 13.67
N PHE A 141 -45.63 -2.31 14.84
CA PHE A 141 -46.41 -2.03 16.05
C PHE A 141 -47.21 -0.75 15.88
N VAL A 142 -46.58 0.31 15.39
CA VAL A 142 -47.26 1.59 15.13
C VAL A 142 -48.41 1.39 14.14
N ALA A 143 -48.16 0.71 13.02
CA ALA A 143 -49.16 0.47 11.98
C ALA A 143 -50.42 -0.25 12.49
N THR A 144 -50.27 -1.16 13.44
CA THR A 144 -51.38 -1.96 13.99
C THR A 144 -52.32 -1.14 14.87
N PHE A 145 -51.82 -0.13 15.59
CA PHE A 145 -52.60 0.62 16.59
C PHE A 145 -53.20 1.94 16.08
N ILE A 146 -52.71 2.48 14.95
CA ILE A 146 -53.09 3.84 14.52
C ILE A 146 -54.37 3.92 13.68
N TYR A 147 -54.99 2.79 13.33
CA TYR A 147 -56.22 2.71 12.53
C TYR A 147 -57.33 1.89 13.25
N PRO A 148 -57.90 2.40 14.35
CA PRO A 148 -58.98 1.71 15.05
C PRO A 148 -60.30 1.78 14.26
N ASN A 149 -61.15 0.75 14.38
CA ASN A 149 -62.45 0.67 13.68
C ASN A 149 -63.39 1.86 13.94
N LYS A 150 -63.24 2.57 15.07
CA LYS A 150 -64.02 3.76 15.41
C LYS A 150 -63.77 4.96 14.49
N ASP A 151 -62.64 4.97 13.78
CA ASP A 151 -62.26 6.07 12.89
C ASP A 151 -62.77 5.84 11.45
N LYS A 152 -63.56 4.77 11.20
CA LYS A 152 -64.24 4.53 9.93
C LYS A 152 -65.22 5.67 9.59
N PRO A 153 -65.42 6.00 8.31
CA PRO A 153 -64.80 5.44 7.10
C PRO A 153 -63.59 6.27 6.59
N GLN A 154 -63.15 7.29 7.33
CA GLN A 154 -62.12 8.22 6.86
C GLN A 154 -60.71 7.87 7.37
N PHE A 155 -60.61 7.21 8.52
CA PHE A 155 -59.35 6.87 9.17
C PHE A 155 -58.37 8.04 9.28
N HIS A 156 -58.92 9.26 9.41
CA HIS A 156 -58.16 10.51 9.32
C HIS A 156 -56.97 10.53 10.28
N ARG A 157 -57.16 10.04 11.51
CA ARG A 157 -56.10 9.94 12.51
C ARG A 157 -54.93 9.06 12.04
N GLY A 158 -55.21 7.88 11.48
CA GLY A 158 -54.18 6.96 11.01
C GLY A 158 -53.39 7.53 9.84
N HIS A 159 -54.08 8.11 8.86
CA HIS A 159 -53.44 8.75 7.71
C HIS A 159 -52.58 9.96 8.12
N THR A 160 -53.07 10.79 9.04
CA THR A 160 -52.33 11.96 9.54
C THR A 160 -51.09 11.57 10.36
N VAL A 161 -51.14 10.48 11.13
CA VAL A 161 -49.97 9.94 11.84
C VAL A 161 -48.89 9.47 10.85
N VAL A 162 -49.26 8.69 9.82
CA VAL A 162 -48.31 8.24 8.80
C VAL A 162 -47.74 9.41 8.00
N PHE A 163 -48.58 10.39 7.66
CA PHE A 163 -48.15 11.63 7.01
C PHE A 163 -47.05 12.34 7.83
N GLY A 164 -47.25 12.51 9.13
CA GLY A 164 -46.25 13.09 10.04
C GLY A 164 -44.95 12.27 10.11
N LEU A 165 -45.05 10.94 10.14
CA LEU A 165 -43.90 10.05 10.12
C LEU A 165 -43.11 10.17 8.81
N LEU A 166 -43.77 10.28 7.66
CA LEU A 166 -43.09 10.44 6.37
C LEU A 166 -42.38 11.80 6.25
N ILE A 167 -42.96 12.88 6.79
CA ILE A 167 -42.27 14.17 6.91
C ILE A 167 -41.02 14.04 7.78
N PHE A 168 -41.14 13.36 8.93
CA PHE A 168 -40.00 13.07 9.79
C PHE A 168 -38.92 12.26 9.04
N ALA A 169 -39.30 11.23 8.29
CA ALA A 169 -38.38 10.44 7.47
C ALA A 169 -37.63 11.30 6.46
N TRP A 170 -38.33 12.24 5.79
CA TRP A 170 -37.72 13.15 4.82
C TRP A 170 -36.64 14.03 5.46
N PHE A 171 -36.93 14.63 6.63
CA PHE A 171 -35.92 15.41 7.36
C PHE A 171 -34.74 14.57 7.84
N MET A 172 -34.97 13.35 8.33
CA MET A 172 -33.89 12.45 8.73
C MET A 172 -33.00 12.05 7.55
N VAL A 173 -33.59 11.81 6.37
CA VAL A 173 -32.85 11.58 5.12
C VAL A 173 -32.04 12.82 4.74
N LEU A 174 -32.63 14.03 4.79
CA LEU A 174 -31.95 15.28 4.50
C LEU A 174 -30.74 15.50 5.42
N LEU A 175 -30.93 15.36 6.73
CA LEU A 175 -29.84 15.47 7.71
C LEU A 175 -28.73 14.46 7.44
N ASN A 176 -29.07 13.23 7.05
CA ASN A 176 -28.08 12.22 6.71
C ASN A 176 -27.32 12.58 5.42
N VAL A 177 -27.99 13.15 4.40
CA VAL A 177 -27.34 13.66 3.18
C VAL A 177 -26.35 14.78 3.55
N LEU A 178 -26.78 15.77 4.34
CA LEU A 178 -25.95 16.90 4.75
C LEU A 178 -24.76 16.45 5.61
N TYR A 179 -24.97 15.49 6.51
CA TYR A 179 -23.91 14.91 7.34
C TYR A 179 -22.85 14.21 6.49
N CYS A 180 -23.27 13.36 5.54
CA CYS A 180 -22.35 12.72 4.59
C CYS A 180 -21.61 13.75 3.73
N ALA A 181 -22.28 14.81 3.27
CA ALA A 181 -21.66 15.88 2.49
C ALA A 181 -20.60 16.64 3.29
N LYS A 182 -20.89 16.98 4.56
CA LYS A 182 -19.92 17.58 5.48
C LYS A 182 -18.70 16.67 5.69
N LEU A 183 -18.93 15.39 6.01
CA LEU A 183 -17.84 14.43 6.24
C LEU A 183 -16.94 14.26 5.00
N ASN A 184 -17.54 14.20 3.81
CA ASN A 184 -16.78 14.12 2.57
C ASN A 184 -16.03 15.43 2.26
N ARG A 185 -16.52 16.58 2.70
CA ARG A 185 -15.80 17.85 2.63
C ARG A 185 -14.64 17.89 3.64
N ASP A 186 -14.87 17.49 4.89
CA ASP A 186 -13.85 17.45 5.93
C ASP A 186 -12.72 16.45 5.58
N LYS A 187 -13.06 15.28 5.00
CA LYS A 187 -12.07 14.34 4.46
C LYS A 187 -11.25 14.93 3.32
N ARG A 188 -11.88 15.63 2.37
CA ARG A 188 -11.17 16.35 1.29
C ARG A 188 -10.24 17.44 1.81
N ARG A 189 -10.57 18.02 2.98
CA ARG A 189 -9.73 19.02 3.66
C ARG A 189 -8.71 18.40 4.63
N GLY A 190 -8.52 17.08 4.60
CA GLY A 190 -7.53 16.39 5.43
C GLY A 190 -7.86 16.28 6.92
N LYS A 191 -9.05 16.72 7.37
CA LYS A 191 -9.41 16.81 8.81
C LYS A 191 -9.42 15.47 9.56
N TYR A 192 -9.40 14.36 8.83
CA TYR A 192 -9.40 13.00 9.35
C TYR A 192 -8.18 12.20 8.86
N ALA A 193 -7.15 12.85 8.32
CA ALA A 193 -5.85 12.22 8.14
C ALA A 193 -5.33 11.81 9.53
N HIS A 194 -4.83 10.59 9.66
CA HIS A 194 -4.38 10.06 10.95
C HIS A 194 -3.28 10.96 11.54
N ALA A 195 -3.38 11.28 12.84
CA ALA A 195 -2.45 12.17 13.53
C ALA A 195 -0.99 11.69 13.51
N ALA A 196 -0.74 10.38 13.33
CA ALA A 196 0.61 9.84 13.16
C ALA A 196 1.24 10.18 11.78
N THR A 197 0.41 10.53 10.80
CA THR A 197 0.83 10.91 9.43
C THR A 197 0.72 12.42 9.18
N ALA A 198 0.02 13.16 10.04
CA ALA A 198 -0.39 14.54 9.79
C ALA A 198 0.60 15.63 10.28
N LEU A 199 1.83 15.27 10.66
CA LEU A 199 2.81 16.20 11.24
C LEU A 199 4.26 15.97 10.80
N ARG A 200 4.49 15.23 9.70
CA ARG A 200 5.84 14.98 9.20
C ARG A 200 5.90 15.30 7.71
N HIS A 201 6.35 16.52 7.39
CA HIS A 201 6.53 16.96 6.01
C HIS A 201 7.88 16.45 5.48
N ASP A 202 7.94 15.15 5.17
CA ASP A 202 9.17 14.55 4.67
C ASP A 202 9.63 15.21 3.35
N THR A 203 10.82 15.80 3.34
CA THR A 203 11.32 16.61 2.21
C THR A 203 11.56 15.76 0.97
N ARG A 204 12.04 14.52 1.14
CA ARG A 204 12.32 13.55 0.08
C ARG A 204 11.06 13.17 -0.69
N THR A 205 10.03 12.68 0.00
CA THR A 205 8.76 12.30 -0.61
C THR A 205 8.01 13.52 -1.15
N SER A 206 8.18 14.69 -0.55
CA SER A 206 7.65 15.96 -1.08
C SER A 206 8.29 16.30 -2.44
N ALA A 207 9.61 16.16 -2.58
CA ALA A 207 10.30 16.37 -3.85
C ALA A 207 9.81 15.40 -4.93
N TRP A 208 9.63 14.11 -4.61
CA TRP A 208 9.07 13.12 -5.55
C TRP A 208 7.63 13.44 -5.95
N TYR A 209 6.82 13.89 -5.00
CA TYR A 209 5.44 14.30 -5.25
C TYR A 209 5.38 15.54 -6.16
N ALA A 210 6.29 16.50 -6.01
CA ALA A 210 6.38 17.66 -6.89
C ALA A 210 6.62 17.26 -8.36
N VAL A 211 7.50 16.29 -8.62
CA VAL A 211 7.67 15.74 -9.98
C VAL A 211 6.37 15.11 -10.50
N GLY A 212 5.64 14.38 -9.65
CA GLY A 212 4.33 13.83 -10.01
C GLY A 212 3.28 14.88 -10.34
N LEU A 213 3.29 16.02 -9.65
CA LEU A 213 2.44 17.16 -9.94
C LEU A 213 2.81 17.82 -11.28
N LEU A 214 4.10 18.02 -11.57
CA LEU A 214 4.57 18.51 -12.87
C LEU A 214 4.14 17.57 -14.00
N ALA A 215 4.27 16.26 -13.81
CA ALA A 215 3.85 15.27 -14.78
C ALA A 215 2.33 15.26 -15.02
N ARG A 216 1.53 15.46 -13.97
CA ARG A 216 0.06 15.49 -14.08
C ARG A 216 -0.45 16.78 -14.71
N ASN A 217 0.15 17.92 -14.37
CA ASN A 217 -0.14 19.25 -14.91
C ASN A 217 -1.64 19.57 -15.05
N GLN A 218 -2.40 19.43 -13.95
CA GLN A 218 -3.83 19.76 -13.92
C GLN A 218 -4.14 20.82 -12.86
N GLY A 219 -4.92 21.83 -13.22
CA GLY A 219 -5.36 22.87 -12.28
C GLY A 219 -4.18 23.65 -11.70
N ASP A 220 -3.99 23.60 -10.38
CA ASP A 220 -2.92 24.28 -9.64
C ASP A 220 -1.67 23.40 -9.40
N ASP A 221 -1.60 22.22 -10.04
CA ASP A 221 -0.50 21.25 -9.84
C ASP A 221 0.88 21.88 -10.04
N VAL A 222 1.10 22.62 -11.13
CA VAL A 222 2.41 23.23 -11.43
C VAL A 222 2.77 24.25 -10.35
N SER A 223 1.85 25.15 -9.98
CA SER A 223 2.12 26.10 -8.90
C SER A 223 2.46 25.41 -7.58
N GLN A 224 1.74 24.34 -7.23
CA GLN A 224 1.99 23.59 -6.00
C GLN A 224 3.33 22.85 -6.06
N ALA A 225 3.70 22.29 -7.20
CA ALA A 225 4.99 21.65 -7.40
C ALA A 225 6.14 22.64 -7.20
N LEU A 226 6.06 23.82 -7.83
CA LEU A 226 7.09 24.86 -7.72
C LEU A 226 7.20 25.38 -6.28
N THR A 227 6.09 25.59 -5.57
CA THR A 227 6.11 25.94 -4.13
C THR A 227 6.74 24.86 -3.28
N ILE A 228 6.49 23.58 -3.55
CA ILE A 228 7.13 22.47 -2.83
C ILE A 228 8.64 22.48 -3.07
N ILE A 229 9.08 22.60 -4.34
CA ILE A 229 10.50 22.64 -4.70
C ILE A 229 11.19 23.81 -4.00
N GLU A 230 10.58 25.01 -4.03
CA GLU A 230 11.11 26.20 -3.35
C GLU A 230 11.30 25.96 -1.85
N ASN A 231 10.31 25.39 -1.19
CA ASN A 231 10.36 25.10 0.25
C ASN A 231 11.41 24.04 0.59
N VAL A 232 11.56 22.99 -0.23
CA VAL A 232 12.59 21.97 -0.04
C VAL A 232 13.98 22.58 -0.19
N ILE A 233 14.20 23.46 -1.18
CA ILE A 233 15.48 24.16 -1.36
C ILE A 233 15.75 25.17 -0.22
N ALA A 234 14.70 25.81 0.31
CA ALA A 234 14.83 26.69 1.46
C ALA A 234 15.29 25.96 2.72
N ALA A 235 14.94 24.68 2.88
CA ALA A 235 15.38 23.79 3.96
C ALA A 235 16.77 23.17 3.74
N GLN A 236 17.45 23.50 2.62
CA GLN A 236 18.81 23.02 2.37
C GLN A 236 19.81 23.69 3.32
N PHE A 237 20.71 22.91 3.90
CA PHE A 237 21.75 23.38 4.81
C PHE A 237 22.93 24.00 4.05
N LYS A 238 23.34 25.21 4.44
CA LYS A 238 24.25 26.06 3.65
C LYS A 238 25.56 26.44 4.36
N ASN A 239 25.91 25.79 5.47
CA ASN A 239 27.20 26.01 6.12
C ASN A 239 28.29 25.11 5.49
N PRO A 240 29.26 25.66 4.73
CA PRO A 240 30.28 24.88 4.06
C PRO A 240 31.30 24.21 5.00
N ASP A 241 31.42 24.68 6.24
CA ASP A 241 32.35 24.09 7.23
C ASP A 241 31.78 22.80 7.87
N SER A 242 30.63 22.33 7.41
CA SER A 242 29.88 21.23 8.00
C SER A 242 29.68 20.08 7.03
N GLN A 243 29.77 18.85 7.54
CA GLN A 243 29.51 17.62 6.77
C GLN A 243 28.09 17.55 6.18
N TRP A 244 27.13 18.30 6.73
CA TRP A 244 25.76 18.43 6.20
C TRP A 244 25.59 19.51 5.14
N TYR A 245 26.65 20.19 4.68
CA TYR A 245 26.54 21.18 3.61
C TYR A 245 25.83 20.61 2.37
N GLY A 246 24.87 21.36 1.83
CA GLY A 246 24.09 20.94 0.67
C GLY A 246 23.12 19.78 0.92
N ASP A 247 23.00 19.31 2.16
CA ASP A 247 21.99 18.33 2.58
C ASP A 247 20.64 19.00 2.88
N TYR A 248 19.60 18.20 3.01
CA TYR A 248 18.25 18.65 3.29
C TYR A 248 17.77 18.09 4.63
N GLU A 249 17.06 18.90 5.40
CA GLU A 249 16.30 18.43 6.56
C GLU A 249 15.43 17.23 6.19
N LYS A 250 15.35 16.17 7.03
CA LYS A 250 14.39 15.08 6.75
C LYS A 250 12.98 15.59 6.86
N TYR A 251 12.72 16.34 7.94
CA TYR A 251 11.49 17.08 8.16
C TYR A 251 11.84 18.54 8.51
N PRO A 252 11.15 19.55 7.96
CA PRO A 252 11.35 20.96 8.30
C PRO A 252 11.19 21.30 9.79
N GLU A 253 10.53 20.42 10.55
CA GLU A 253 10.34 20.57 11.99
C GLU A 253 11.48 19.99 12.85
N GLU A 254 12.47 19.33 12.25
CA GLU A 254 13.60 18.77 13.00
C GLU A 254 14.53 19.87 13.54
N PRO A 255 15.19 19.64 14.69
CA PRO A 255 16.23 20.55 15.16
C PRO A 255 17.40 20.58 14.16
N THR A 256 18.11 21.70 14.11
CA THR A 256 19.38 21.77 13.38
C THR A 256 20.39 20.80 13.98
N VAL A 257 21.03 20.01 13.12
CA VAL A 257 22.12 19.10 13.50
C VAL A 257 23.27 19.86 14.14
N GLY A 258 23.85 19.27 15.19
CA GLY A 258 24.91 19.88 15.99
C GLY A 258 24.43 20.76 17.13
N SER A 259 23.11 20.90 17.32
CA SER A 259 22.55 21.52 18.52
C SER A 259 22.74 20.63 19.76
N ALA A 260 22.69 21.21 20.96
CA ALA A 260 22.88 20.46 22.20
C ALA A 260 21.86 19.31 22.41
N ALA A 261 20.69 19.40 21.78
CA ALA A 261 19.64 18.39 21.84
C ALA A 261 19.61 17.46 20.61
N TYR A 262 20.44 17.72 19.59
CA TYR A 262 20.44 16.97 18.33
C TYR A 262 21.89 16.83 17.82
N PRO A 263 22.63 15.81 18.31
CA PRO A 263 24.07 15.66 18.08
C PRO A 263 24.38 15.43 16.59
N PRO A 264 25.60 15.75 16.14
CA PRO A 264 26.03 15.57 14.76
C PRO A 264 26.35 14.09 14.46
N LEU A 265 25.32 13.24 14.40
CA LEU A 265 25.46 11.85 14.00
C LEU A 265 25.05 11.72 12.53
N ILE A 266 25.98 11.27 11.68
CA ILE A 266 25.79 11.20 10.22
C ILE A 266 24.61 10.30 9.81
N TYR A 267 24.31 9.29 10.63
CA TYR A 267 23.07 8.51 10.57
C TYR A 267 22.25 8.77 11.84
N ASP A 268 20.94 8.53 11.80
CA ASP A 268 19.94 8.85 12.85
C ASP A 268 19.58 10.32 13.10
N THR A 269 20.39 11.29 12.65
CA THR A 269 19.94 12.70 12.55
C THR A 269 19.49 13.06 11.14
N TRP A 270 20.09 14.05 10.49
CA TRP A 270 19.88 14.26 9.05
C TRP A 270 20.71 13.24 8.28
N ASP A 271 20.07 12.55 7.34
CA ASP A 271 20.69 11.47 6.57
C ASP A 271 21.25 12.06 5.28
N PRO A 272 22.58 12.03 5.09
CA PRO A 272 23.24 12.64 3.95
C PRO A 272 22.85 12.04 2.60
N ASN A 273 22.18 10.88 2.58
CA ASN A 273 21.63 10.28 1.36
C ASN A 273 20.45 11.09 0.80
N TRP A 274 19.85 12.02 1.56
CA TRP A 274 18.79 12.91 1.07
C TRP A 274 19.23 13.72 -0.14
N ARG A 275 20.52 14.12 -0.20
CA ARG A 275 21.13 14.73 -1.39
C ARG A 275 20.88 13.92 -2.66
N GLY A 276 21.13 12.62 -2.60
CA GLY A 276 20.91 11.69 -3.69
C GLY A 276 19.46 11.60 -4.13
N PHE A 277 18.55 11.39 -3.18
CA PHE A 277 17.14 11.19 -3.48
C PHE A 277 16.43 12.45 -3.99
N ILE A 278 16.69 13.61 -3.39
CA ILE A 278 16.10 14.89 -3.79
C ILE A 278 16.77 15.39 -5.07
N GLY A 279 18.11 15.29 -5.17
CA GLY A 279 18.85 15.71 -6.35
C GLY A 279 18.44 14.94 -7.59
N THR A 280 18.25 13.62 -7.49
CA THR A 280 17.74 12.80 -8.60
C THR A 280 16.35 13.25 -9.04
N ALA A 281 15.47 13.59 -8.10
CA ALA A 281 14.12 14.09 -8.41
C ALA A 281 14.16 15.45 -9.12
N PHE A 282 15.07 16.34 -8.71
CA PHE A 282 15.27 17.64 -9.35
C PHE A 282 15.84 17.50 -10.76
N ILE A 283 16.80 16.61 -10.99
CA ILE A 283 17.28 16.29 -12.34
C ILE A 283 16.13 15.79 -13.22
N ILE A 284 15.31 14.85 -12.74
CA ILE A 284 14.13 14.37 -13.49
C ILE A 284 13.18 15.53 -13.81
N ALA A 285 12.90 16.42 -12.86
CA ALA A 285 12.04 17.57 -13.10
C ALA A 285 12.59 18.53 -14.16
N LEU A 286 13.89 18.84 -14.09
CA LEU A 286 14.57 19.75 -15.01
C LEU A 286 14.69 19.16 -16.42
N GLU A 287 14.89 17.86 -16.55
CA GLU A 287 15.02 17.17 -17.84
C GLU A 287 13.65 16.91 -18.51
N GLU A 288 12.65 16.47 -17.74
CA GLU A 288 11.35 16.06 -18.31
C GLU A 288 10.35 17.22 -18.43
N PHE A 289 10.43 18.20 -17.53
CA PHE A 289 9.45 19.28 -17.45
C PHE A 289 10.05 20.71 -17.50
N PRO A 290 11.12 20.98 -18.28
CA PRO A 290 11.75 22.31 -18.29
C PRO A 290 10.78 23.41 -18.75
N HIS A 291 9.84 23.08 -19.63
CA HIS A 291 8.83 24.00 -20.15
C HIS A 291 7.79 24.46 -19.10
N LEU A 292 7.71 23.78 -17.94
CA LEU A 292 6.83 24.13 -16.82
C LEU A 292 7.57 24.88 -15.70
N ILE A 293 8.90 24.91 -15.74
CA ILE A 293 9.75 25.47 -14.69
C ILE A 293 10.33 26.78 -15.19
N GLY A 294 9.98 27.90 -14.54
CA GLY A 294 10.49 29.23 -14.91
C GLY A 294 12.00 29.35 -14.66
N ASN A 295 12.66 30.28 -15.37
CA ASN A 295 14.11 30.48 -15.28
C ASN A 295 14.61 30.68 -13.84
N ASP A 296 13.93 31.51 -13.06
CA ASP A 296 14.33 31.78 -11.66
C ASP A 296 14.31 30.50 -10.80
N MET A 297 13.32 29.64 -11.01
CA MET A 297 13.23 28.37 -10.31
C MET A 297 14.28 27.38 -10.81
N THR A 298 14.52 27.34 -12.12
CA THR A 298 15.59 26.55 -12.73
C THR A 298 16.96 26.89 -12.13
N ASP A 299 17.27 28.19 -12.01
CA ASP A 299 18.52 28.67 -11.41
C ASP A 299 18.62 28.30 -9.93
N LEU A 300 17.50 28.40 -9.19
CA LEU A 300 17.43 27.98 -7.79
C LEU A 300 17.69 26.47 -7.62
N MET A 301 17.08 25.63 -8.47
CA MET A 301 17.30 24.18 -8.48
C MET A 301 18.76 23.84 -8.84
N HIS A 302 19.34 24.50 -9.84
CA HIS A 302 20.75 24.31 -10.19
C HIS A 302 21.69 24.68 -9.05
N ALA A 303 21.45 25.80 -8.35
CA ALA A 303 22.24 26.18 -7.18
C ALA A 303 22.11 25.15 -6.04
N SER A 304 20.91 24.61 -5.83
CA SER A 304 20.68 23.54 -4.85
C SER A 304 21.47 22.28 -5.19
N LEU A 305 21.41 21.84 -6.45
CA LEU A 305 22.18 20.68 -6.95
C LEU A 305 23.69 20.89 -6.81
N TYR A 306 24.18 22.08 -7.12
CA TYR A 306 25.60 22.45 -6.95
C TYR A 306 26.06 22.32 -5.49
N ASN A 307 25.28 22.84 -4.54
CA ASN A 307 25.58 22.67 -3.11
C ASN A 307 25.57 21.20 -2.70
N SER A 308 24.58 20.42 -3.17
CA SER A 308 24.50 18.99 -2.88
C SER A 308 25.72 18.24 -3.43
N THR A 309 26.18 18.54 -4.65
CA THR A 309 27.39 17.94 -5.24
C THR A 309 28.65 18.26 -4.42
N ILE A 310 28.81 19.49 -3.92
CA ILE A 310 29.91 19.83 -3.01
C ILE A 310 29.75 19.07 -1.70
N GLY A 311 28.56 19.04 -1.11
CA GLY A 311 28.28 18.29 0.11
C GLY A 311 28.63 16.80 0.00
N ASP A 312 28.30 16.18 -1.13
CA ASP A 312 28.67 14.79 -1.42
C ASP A 312 30.18 14.60 -1.56
N SER A 313 30.96 15.63 -1.88
CA SER A 313 32.43 15.54 -1.87
C SER A 313 33.00 15.37 -0.45
N TYR A 314 32.24 15.73 0.59
CA TYR A 314 32.64 15.53 2.00
C TYR A 314 32.37 14.10 2.48
N ARG A 315 31.64 13.31 1.70
CA ARG A 315 31.29 11.93 2.02
C ARG A 315 32.37 10.97 1.55
N VAL A 316 33.10 10.39 2.50
CA VAL A 316 34.17 9.42 2.26
C VAL A 316 33.93 8.20 3.14
N GLY A 317 33.61 7.06 2.53
CA GLY A 317 33.36 5.82 3.27
C GLY A 317 34.52 5.44 4.20
N GLY A 318 34.22 5.21 5.47
CA GLY A 318 35.18 4.87 6.53
C GLY A 318 35.82 6.07 7.21
N VAL A 319 35.39 7.28 6.87
CA VAL A 319 35.82 8.55 7.48
C VAL A 319 34.59 9.22 8.09
N ASP A 320 34.75 9.80 9.29
CA ASP A 320 33.67 10.51 10.01
C ASP A 320 32.37 9.71 10.12
N ASP A 321 32.51 8.40 10.38
CA ASP A 321 31.42 7.42 10.51
C ASP A 321 30.51 7.29 9.26
N ASP A 322 30.94 7.82 8.10
CA ASP A 322 30.22 7.64 6.83
C ASP A 322 30.47 6.24 6.25
N ASN A 323 29.42 5.62 5.72
CA ASN A 323 29.48 4.34 5.03
C ASN A 323 29.23 4.44 3.51
N LEU A 324 29.29 5.64 2.91
CA LEU A 324 29.16 5.80 1.47
C LEU A 324 30.38 5.32 0.69
N TYR A 325 30.41 4.01 0.45
CA TYR A 325 31.32 3.34 -0.47
C TYR A 325 30.68 3.16 -1.86
N PRO A 326 31.47 2.97 -2.93
CA PRO A 326 30.94 2.59 -4.25
C PRO A 326 30.11 1.30 -4.22
N SER A 327 30.36 0.42 -3.26
CA SER A 327 29.59 -0.79 -3.00
C SER A 327 28.21 -0.55 -2.39
N TYR A 328 27.97 0.63 -1.79
CA TYR A 328 26.67 1.03 -1.23
C TYR A 328 25.73 1.48 -2.36
N THR A 329 25.53 0.56 -3.30
CA THR A 329 24.74 0.58 -4.53
C THR A 329 23.87 1.82 -4.74
N ASN A 330 22.80 1.99 -3.96
CA ASN A 330 21.76 3.00 -4.22
C ASN A 330 22.26 4.46 -4.10
N PRO A 331 22.73 4.92 -2.93
CA PRO A 331 23.27 6.26 -2.80
C PRO A 331 24.53 6.46 -3.67
N ALA A 332 25.33 5.40 -3.90
CA ALA A 332 26.50 5.47 -4.76
C ALA A 332 26.14 5.79 -6.23
N LEU A 333 25.14 5.08 -6.79
CA LEU A 333 24.64 5.32 -8.15
C LEU A 333 24.09 6.75 -8.29
N MET A 334 23.31 7.23 -7.32
CA MET A 334 22.76 8.60 -7.36
C MET A 334 23.86 9.66 -7.26
N ARG A 335 24.86 9.48 -6.38
CA ARG A 335 26.00 10.39 -6.23
C ARG A 335 26.77 10.55 -7.54
N ALA A 336 27.07 9.45 -8.22
CA ALA A 336 27.83 9.47 -9.48
C ALA A 336 27.10 10.30 -10.54
N LEU A 337 25.78 10.07 -10.71
CA LEU A 337 24.98 10.83 -11.65
C LEU A 337 24.91 12.31 -11.29
N ILE A 338 24.56 12.64 -10.05
CA ILE A 338 24.37 14.03 -9.63
C ILE A 338 25.68 14.80 -9.80
N SER A 339 26.81 14.21 -9.41
CA SER A 339 28.13 14.85 -9.57
C SER A 339 28.48 15.07 -11.05
N GLY A 340 28.29 14.05 -11.90
CA GLY A 340 28.56 14.14 -13.33
C GLY A 340 27.64 15.13 -14.06
N TRP A 341 26.33 15.05 -13.79
CA TRP A 341 25.32 15.92 -14.39
C TRP A 341 25.52 17.38 -13.98
N THR A 342 25.75 17.65 -12.69
CA THR A 342 26.02 19.00 -12.19
C THR A 342 27.31 19.54 -12.79
N GLY A 343 28.39 18.75 -12.79
CA GLY A 343 29.67 19.17 -13.38
C GLY A 343 29.52 19.60 -14.83
N GLN A 344 28.84 18.79 -15.65
CA GLN A 344 28.56 19.08 -17.05
C GLN A 344 27.70 20.34 -17.21
N LYS A 345 26.67 20.49 -16.36
CA LYS A 345 25.76 21.64 -16.41
C LYS A 345 26.48 22.97 -16.18
N PHE A 346 27.49 22.98 -15.31
CA PHE A 346 28.25 24.17 -14.94
C PHE A 346 29.61 24.29 -15.66
N GLY A 347 30.01 23.29 -16.46
CA GLY A 347 31.35 23.24 -17.05
C GLY A 347 32.46 23.08 -16.02
N ASP A 348 32.19 22.38 -14.91
CA ASP A 348 33.16 22.07 -13.85
C ASP A 348 33.79 20.69 -14.09
N ASP A 349 35.04 20.69 -14.55
CA ASP A 349 35.79 19.47 -14.85
C ASP A 349 36.03 18.59 -13.61
N ASN A 350 36.16 19.18 -12.41
CA ASN A 350 36.41 18.42 -11.19
C ASN A 350 35.17 17.65 -10.75
N MET A 351 34.01 18.31 -10.74
CA MET A 351 32.73 17.66 -10.43
C MET A 351 32.39 16.57 -11.44
N THR A 352 32.59 16.87 -12.74
CA THR A 352 32.41 15.90 -13.83
C THR A 352 33.28 14.67 -13.59
N LYS A 353 34.59 14.88 -13.39
CA LYS A 353 35.54 13.79 -13.16
C LYS A 353 35.24 13.00 -11.89
N ALA A 354 34.78 13.65 -10.83
CA ALA A 354 34.37 12.97 -9.59
C ALA A 354 33.21 12.01 -9.86
N GLY A 355 32.18 12.44 -10.60
CA GLY A 355 31.08 11.57 -11.03
C GLY A 355 31.54 10.38 -11.86
N GLU A 356 32.35 10.61 -12.89
CA GLU A 356 32.86 9.56 -13.78
C GLU A 356 33.78 8.54 -13.07
N THR A 357 34.60 9.02 -12.13
CA THR A 357 35.49 8.15 -11.34
C THR A 357 34.67 7.25 -10.44
N TYR A 358 33.70 7.82 -9.73
CA TYR A 358 32.81 7.07 -8.84
C TYR A 358 31.95 6.05 -9.61
N ALA A 359 31.44 6.44 -10.79
CA ALA A 359 30.75 5.54 -11.69
C ALA A 359 31.63 4.35 -12.10
N SER A 360 32.90 4.61 -12.45
CA SER A 360 33.86 3.57 -12.86
C SER A 360 34.14 2.57 -11.75
N GLU A 361 34.20 3.00 -10.49
CA GLU A 361 34.36 2.11 -9.33
C GLU A 361 33.14 1.20 -9.13
N ILE A 362 31.92 1.76 -9.26
CA ILE A 362 30.66 1.00 -9.21
C ILE A 362 30.61 -0.02 -10.35
N ILE A 363 30.95 0.39 -11.57
CA ILE A 363 30.97 -0.46 -12.76
C ILE A 363 31.97 -1.62 -12.57
N SER A 364 33.16 -1.34 -12.03
CA SER A 364 34.17 -2.37 -11.75
C SER A 364 33.65 -3.43 -10.77
N LEU A 365 32.90 -3.01 -9.75
CA LEU A 365 32.26 -3.93 -8.82
C LEU A 365 31.14 -4.74 -9.48
N PHE A 366 30.38 -4.14 -10.40
CA PHE A 366 29.32 -4.81 -11.12
C PHE A 366 29.84 -5.84 -12.14
N ASP A 367 30.81 -5.45 -12.96
CA ASP A 367 31.35 -6.24 -14.08
C ASP A 367 32.01 -7.56 -13.63
N ARG A 368 32.30 -7.72 -12.32
CA ARG A 368 32.76 -8.98 -11.75
C ARG A 368 31.75 -10.13 -11.93
N ALA A 369 30.46 -9.83 -11.80
CA ALA A 369 29.41 -10.85 -11.72
C ALA A 369 28.06 -10.41 -12.32
N GLU A 370 28.04 -9.31 -13.07
CA GLU A 370 26.82 -8.70 -13.64
C GLU A 370 25.71 -8.50 -12.59
N THR A 371 26.12 -8.21 -11.36
CA THR A 371 25.26 -8.13 -10.18
C THR A 371 25.67 -6.92 -9.36
N LEU A 372 24.68 -6.19 -8.83
CA LEU A 372 24.92 -5.06 -7.95
C LEU A 372 25.71 -5.51 -6.71
N SER A 373 26.56 -4.63 -6.18
CA SER A 373 27.40 -4.94 -5.02
C SER A 373 26.58 -5.42 -3.84
N GLU A 374 25.49 -4.71 -3.53
CA GLU A 374 24.50 -5.18 -2.59
C GLU A 374 23.44 -6.02 -3.31
N PHE A 375 23.25 -7.26 -2.85
CA PHE A 375 22.19 -8.13 -3.35
C PHE A 375 20.86 -7.74 -2.70
N ASN A 376 20.22 -6.73 -3.29
CA ASN A 376 19.16 -5.96 -2.65
C ASN A 376 17.76 -6.60 -2.75
N SER A 377 16.92 -6.30 -1.74
CA SER A 377 15.49 -6.62 -1.77
C SER A 377 14.67 -5.76 -2.73
N ALA A 378 13.37 -6.04 -2.80
CA ALA A 378 12.42 -5.33 -3.64
C ALA A 378 12.34 -3.81 -3.41
N THR A 379 12.76 -3.26 -2.28
CA THR A 379 12.80 -1.78 -2.12
C THR A 379 14.07 -1.21 -2.73
N TYR A 380 15.21 -1.70 -2.28
CA TYR A 380 16.49 -1.15 -2.67
C TYR A 380 16.82 -1.40 -4.14
N THR A 381 16.51 -2.58 -4.68
CA THR A 381 16.67 -2.81 -6.12
C THR A 381 15.79 -1.86 -6.95
N GLY A 382 14.59 -1.53 -6.45
CA GLY A 382 13.72 -0.56 -7.10
C GLY A 382 14.29 0.86 -7.16
N VAL A 383 15.05 1.28 -6.13
CA VAL A 383 15.80 2.55 -6.14
C VAL A 383 16.96 2.48 -7.13
N SER A 384 17.75 1.40 -7.11
CA SER A 384 18.89 1.20 -8.00
C SER A 384 18.46 1.31 -9.47
N LEU A 385 17.32 0.70 -9.80
CA LEU A 385 16.73 0.75 -11.14
C LEU A 385 16.39 2.19 -11.58
N ILE A 386 15.89 3.04 -10.70
CA ILE A 386 15.66 4.47 -11.01
C ILE A 386 17.01 5.15 -11.30
N ALA A 387 18.00 4.96 -10.43
CA ALA A 387 19.31 5.56 -10.60
C ALA A 387 19.99 5.14 -11.92
N LEU A 388 19.97 3.84 -12.25
CA LEU A 388 20.47 3.30 -13.52
C LEU A 388 19.70 3.82 -14.74
N THR A 389 18.39 4.02 -14.60
CA THR A 389 17.60 4.65 -15.67
C THR A 389 18.06 6.08 -15.90
N THR A 390 18.29 6.82 -14.82
CA THR A 390 18.76 8.20 -14.92
C THR A 390 20.20 8.32 -15.43
N TRP A 391 21.07 7.33 -15.17
CA TRP A 391 22.37 7.18 -15.84
C TRP A 391 22.18 7.05 -17.35
N ALA A 392 21.39 6.06 -17.77
CA ALA A 392 21.15 5.76 -19.18
C ALA A 392 20.47 6.92 -19.95
N LYS A 393 19.59 7.68 -19.26
CA LYS A 393 18.79 8.74 -19.88
C LYS A 393 19.50 10.10 -19.84
N TYR A 394 20.01 10.51 -18.68
CA TYR A 394 20.41 11.89 -18.41
C TYR A 394 21.91 12.12 -18.22
N ALA A 395 22.74 11.08 -18.11
CA ALA A 395 24.19 11.28 -18.16
C ALA A 395 24.61 11.90 -19.51
N ALA A 396 25.75 12.60 -19.52
CA ALA A 396 26.31 13.16 -20.74
C ALA A 396 26.59 12.07 -21.78
N GLU A 397 26.55 12.43 -23.07
CA GLU A 397 26.71 11.45 -24.16
C GLU A 397 28.09 10.75 -24.17
N ASP A 398 29.12 11.42 -23.66
CA ASP A 398 30.48 10.88 -23.51
C ASP A 398 30.76 10.27 -22.13
N SER A 399 29.77 10.25 -21.23
CA SER A 399 29.88 9.65 -19.89
C SER A 399 29.93 8.13 -19.95
N VAL A 400 30.73 7.50 -19.08
CA VAL A 400 30.76 6.04 -18.92
C VAL A 400 29.40 5.50 -18.45
N MET A 401 28.63 6.33 -17.73
CA MET A 401 27.33 5.98 -17.18
C MET A 401 26.26 5.73 -18.26
N LYS A 402 26.38 6.34 -19.44
CA LYS A 402 25.31 6.31 -20.45
C LYS A 402 25.06 4.89 -20.98
N GLU A 403 26.10 4.23 -21.48
CA GLU A 403 25.98 2.87 -22.00
C GLU A 403 25.99 1.83 -20.88
N LYS A 404 26.88 1.98 -19.88
CA LYS A 404 26.92 1.04 -18.75
C LYS A 404 25.65 1.05 -17.91
N GLY A 405 24.99 2.20 -17.77
CA GLY A 405 23.69 2.31 -17.12
C GLY A 405 22.64 1.42 -17.80
N LYS A 406 22.64 1.34 -19.14
CA LYS A 406 21.74 0.45 -19.89
C LYS A 406 22.10 -1.02 -19.67
N GLU A 407 23.38 -1.38 -19.79
CA GLU A 407 23.85 -2.75 -19.57
C GLU A 407 23.51 -3.25 -18.17
N MET A 408 23.85 -2.46 -17.15
CA MET A 408 23.56 -2.77 -15.74
C MET A 408 22.06 -2.86 -15.47
N LEU A 409 21.25 -1.98 -16.07
CA LEU A 409 19.79 -2.03 -15.98
C LEU A 409 19.24 -3.35 -16.53
N GLN A 410 19.71 -3.77 -17.71
CA GLN A 410 19.28 -5.00 -18.37
C GLN A 410 19.68 -6.27 -17.61
N ALA A 411 20.93 -6.32 -17.14
CA ALA A 411 21.44 -7.43 -16.35
C ALA A 411 20.73 -7.53 -15.00
N THR A 412 20.49 -6.39 -14.32
CA THR A 412 19.71 -6.36 -13.08
C THR A 412 18.30 -6.90 -13.30
N TRP A 413 17.61 -6.48 -14.37
CA TRP A 413 16.29 -7.02 -14.71
C TRP A 413 16.30 -8.50 -15.07
N THR A 414 17.36 -8.98 -15.73
CA THR A 414 17.52 -10.40 -16.06
C THR A 414 17.58 -11.23 -14.78
N THR A 415 18.40 -10.81 -13.82
CA THR A 415 18.47 -11.44 -12.48
C THR A 415 17.13 -11.38 -11.76
N ILE A 416 16.45 -10.23 -11.75
CA ILE A 416 15.12 -10.09 -11.15
C ILE A 416 14.08 -10.97 -11.83
N GLY A 417 14.11 -11.12 -13.16
CA GLY A 417 13.20 -11.99 -13.90
C GLY A 417 13.29 -13.45 -13.46
N HIS A 418 14.50 -13.91 -13.10
CA HIS A 418 14.70 -15.25 -12.54
C HIS A 418 14.35 -15.35 -11.04
N LEU A 419 14.46 -14.25 -10.28
CA LEU A 419 14.14 -14.27 -8.85
C LEU A 419 12.67 -13.97 -8.54
N TYR A 420 11.91 -13.47 -9.51
CA TYR A 420 10.51 -13.09 -9.30
C TYR A 420 9.57 -14.29 -9.48
N HIS A 421 8.84 -14.62 -8.42
CA HIS A 421 7.84 -15.67 -8.45
C HIS A 421 6.46 -15.08 -8.78
N ALA A 422 6.06 -15.07 -10.06
CA ALA A 422 4.82 -14.42 -10.50
C ALA A 422 3.54 -14.99 -9.86
N SER A 423 3.46 -16.29 -9.55
CA SER A 423 2.31 -16.88 -8.84
C SER A 423 2.18 -16.35 -7.42
N LEU A 424 3.29 -16.18 -6.70
CA LEU A 424 3.32 -15.59 -5.36
C LEU A 424 3.27 -14.06 -5.39
N LYS A 425 3.54 -13.46 -6.56
CA LYS A 425 3.76 -12.02 -6.73
C LYS A 425 4.83 -11.47 -5.79
N ASN A 426 5.93 -12.19 -5.69
CA ASN A 426 6.96 -11.89 -4.69
C ASN A 426 8.35 -12.12 -5.26
N LEU A 427 9.32 -11.37 -4.76
CA LEU A 427 10.73 -11.57 -5.07
C LEU A 427 11.33 -12.57 -4.09
N ALA A 428 12.12 -13.52 -4.60
CA ALA A 428 12.87 -14.47 -3.78
C ALA A 428 14.10 -13.80 -3.12
N GLY A 429 14.48 -14.31 -1.95
CA GLY A 429 15.74 -13.97 -1.28
C GLY A 429 16.96 -14.67 -1.89
N PRO A 430 18.15 -14.54 -1.27
CA PRO A 430 18.46 -13.80 -0.04
C PRO A 430 18.52 -12.29 -0.28
N TRP A 431 18.71 -11.47 0.77
CA TRP A 431 18.94 -10.02 0.61
C TRP A 431 19.87 -9.40 1.66
N ASP A 432 20.73 -8.50 1.21
CA ASP A 432 21.61 -7.70 2.08
C ASP A 432 20.82 -6.67 2.91
N ARG A 433 19.79 -6.11 2.29
CA ARG A 433 18.91 -5.10 2.88
C ARG A 433 17.48 -5.36 2.48
N SER A 434 16.65 -5.69 3.47
CA SER A 434 15.21 -5.83 3.32
C SER A 434 14.44 -5.18 4.46
N TYR A 435 13.32 -4.56 4.11
CA TYR A 435 12.32 -4.07 5.06
C TYR A 435 11.03 -4.89 5.04
N GLY A 436 10.97 -5.95 4.24
CA GLY A 436 9.79 -6.81 4.21
C GLY A 436 9.95 -8.07 3.35
N PHE A 437 9.08 -9.04 3.62
CA PHE A 437 9.18 -10.40 3.06
C PHE A 437 8.02 -10.77 2.13
N ASP A 438 6.90 -10.07 2.20
CA ASP A 438 5.68 -10.32 1.43
C ASP A 438 5.29 -9.03 0.70
N MET A 439 5.61 -8.94 -0.59
CA MET A 439 5.34 -7.75 -1.42
C MET A 439 3.84 -7.44 -1.60
N GLN A 440 2.93 -8.32 -1.16
CA GLN A 440 1.48 -8.05 -1.15
C GLN A 440 1.03 -7.39 0.17
N LYS A 441 1.87 -7.41 1.20
CA LYS A 441 1.65 -6.71 2.48
C LYS A 441 2.61 -5.55 2.71
N TYR A 442 3.76 -5.57 2.07
CA TYR A 442 4.83 -4.58 2.15
C TYR A 442 5.06 -3.94 0.79
N PHE A 443 5.14 -2.61 0.74
CA PHE A 443 5.40 -1.92 -0.51
C PHE A 443 6.90 -1.91 -0.82
N GLY A 444 7.36 -2.90 -1.58
CA GLY A 444 8.66 -2.86 -2.25
C GLY A 444 8.59 -1.97 -3.48
N ILE A 445 9.55 -1.04 -3.69
CA ILE A 445 9.57 -0.12 -4.84
C ILE A 445 9.54 -0.86 -6.20
N MET A 446 10.12 -2.06 -6.28
CA MET A 446 9.98 -2.97 -7.43
C MET A 446 8.52 -3.21 -7.83
N SER A 447 7.57 -3.13 -6.91
CA SER A 447 6.14 -3.27 -7.21
C SER A 447 5.64 -2.20 -8.18
N ALA A 448 6.15 -0.97 -8.09
CA ALA A 448 5.82 0.11 -9.04
C ALA A 448 6.41 -0.20 -10.43
N HIS A 449 7.67 -0.63 -10.49
CA HIS A 449 8.31 -1.01 -11.76
C HIS A 449 7.61 -2.19 -12.43
N ILE A 450 7.30 -3.25 -11.68
CA ILE A 450 6.56 -4.41 -12.19
C ILE A 450 5.16 -3.99 -12.69
N TRP A 451 4.49 -3.08 -11.96
CA TRP A 451 3.19 -2.55 -12.41
C TRP A 451 3.30 -1.92 -13.81
N THR A 452 4.31 -1.10 -14.11
CA THR A 452 4.42 -0.48 -15.44
C THR A 452 4.61 -1.50 -16.58
N LEU A 453 5.17 -2.68 -16.28
CA LEU A 453 5.45 -3.74 -17.27
C LEU A 453 4.27 -4.72 -17.49
N VAL A 454 3.61 -5.13 -16.41
CA VAL A 454 2.60 -6.21 -16.46
C VAL A 454 1.19 -5.80 -16.06
N GLY A 455 1.02 -4.54 -15.64
CA GLY A 455 -0.25 -4.02 -15.15
C GLY A 455 -0.50 -4.37 -13.68
N LYS A 456 -1.42 -3.62 -13.06
CA LYS A 456 -1.67 -3.69 -11.60
C LYS A 456 -2.07 -5.08 -11.15
N ASP A 457 -2.96 -5.73 -11.89
CA ASP A 457 -3.55 -7.03 -11.54
C ASP A 457 -2.51 -8.16 -11.48
N LYS A 458 -1.41 -8.02 -12.22
CA LYS A 458 -0.28 -8.97 -12.21
C LYS A 458 0.86 -8.54 -11.29
N SER A 459 0.93 -7.25 -10.96
CA SER A 459 1.89 -6.74 -9.98
C SER A 459 1.53 -7.14 -8.52
N PRO A 460 2.48 -6.96 -7.59
CA PRO A 460 2.25 -7.10 -6.15
C PRO A 460 1.40 -5.96 -5.52
N VAL A 461 1.14 -4.87 -6.26
CA VAL A 461 0.45 -3.69 -5.75
C VAL A 461 -1.04 -3.98 -5.48
N ILE A 462 -1.47 -3.79 -4.23
CA ILE A 462 -2.87 -3.96 -3.82
C ILE A 462 -3.70 -2.68 -4.00
N ASP A 463 -5.03 -2.79 -4.00
CA ASP A 463 -5.95 -1.65 -4.15
C ASP A 463 -5.79 -0.55 -3.09
N LYS A 464 -5.37 -0.94 -1.89
CA LYS A 464 -5.23 -0.05 -0.74
C LYS A 464 -3.77 0.01 -0.32
N VAL A 465 -2.93 0.63 -1.15
CA VAL A 465 -1.49 0.76 -0.87
C VAL A 465 -1.22 1.37 0.51
N TYR A 466 -2.06 2.29 0.97
CA TYR A 466 -1.98 2.88 2.32
C TYR A 466 -2.18 1.88 3.48
N MET A 467 -2.58 0.62 3.21
CA MET A 467 -2.64 -0.46 4.20
C MET A 467 -1.39 -1.35 4.20
N MET A 468 -0.49 -1.18 3.23
CA MET A 468 0.77 -1.91 3.19
C MET A 468 1.73 -1.35 4.25
N SER A 469 2.63 -2.17 4.80
CA SER A 469 3.80 -1.68 5.52
C SER A 469 4.75 -0.98 4.55
N HIS A 470 5.59 -0.07 5.08
CA HIS A 470 6.51 0.72 4.27
C HIS A 470 5.85 1.52 3.13
N ASN A 471 4.56 1.86 3.27
CA ASN A 471 3.77 2.51 2.21
C ASN A 471 4.23 3.93 1.86
N SER A 472 5.06 4.57 2.70
CA SER A 472 5.67 5.87 2.40
C SER A 472 6.49 5.84 1.12
N ASP A 473 7.12 4.71 0.81
CA ASP A 473 7.91 4.54 -0.42
C ASP A 473 7.04 4.53 -1.67
N PHE A 474 5.72 4.37 -1.56
CA PHE A 474 4.82 4.55 -2.71
C PHE A 474 4.91 5.95 -3.31
N ALA A 475 5.36 6.95 -2.54
CA ALA A 475 5.59 8.30 -3.01
C ALA A 475 6.64 8.40 -4.13
N ILE A 476 7.49 7.40 -4.34
CA ILE A 476 8.44 7.36 -5.46
C ILE A 476 7.78 6.98 -6.80
N SER A 477 6.59 6.39 -6.76
CA SER A 477 5.88 5.86 -7.94
C SER A 477 5.68 6.87 -9.08
N PRO A 478 5.47 8.19 -8.84
CA PRO A 478 5.45 9.16 -9.92
C PRO A 478 6.77 9.23 -10.71
N LEU A 479 7.93 9.10 -10.06
CA LEU A 479 9.22 9.05 -10.76
C LEU A 479 9.31 7.81 -11.65
N VAL A 480 8.89 6.65 -11.13
CA VAL A 480 8.82 5.40 -11.89
C VAL A 480 7.91 5.56 -13.11
N ALA A 481 6.74 6.16 -12.93
CA ALA A 481 5.79 6.39 -14.02
C ALA A 481 6.35 7.31 -15.11
N VAL A 482 6.97 8.44 -14.73
CA VAL A 482 7.60 9.39 -15.66
C VAL A 482 8.72 8.72 -16.48
N LEU A 483 9.52 7.88 -15.83
CA LEU A 483 10.65 7.21 -16.47
C LEU A 483 10.26 5.94 -17.25
N SER A 484 9.04 5.44 -17.06
CA SER A 484 8.67 4.08 -17.46
C SER A 484 8.78 3.80 -18.95
N ASP A 485 8.41 4.74 -19.84
CA ASP A 485 8.49 4.51 -21.28
C ASP A 485 9.93 4.26 -21.74
N PHE A 486 10.88 5.05 -21.24
CA PHE A 486 12.31 4.87 -21.53
C PHE A 486 12.85 3.61 -20.84
N HIS A 487 12.57 3.45 -19.55
CA HIS A 487 13.02 2.32 -18.74
C HIS A 487 12.59 0.98 -19.34
N ASN A 488 11.30 0.84 -19.65
CA ASN A 488 10.69 -0.40 -20.11
C ASN A 488 11.19 -0.81 -21.49
N SER A 489 11.70 0.13 -22.29
CA SER A 489 12.29 -0.17 -23.60
C SER A 489 13.57 -1.02 -23.52
N PHE A 490 14.23 -1.04 -22.36
CA PHE A 490 15.42 -1.87 -22.13
C PHE A 490 15.11 -3.21 -21.47
N VAL A 491 13.93 -3.38 -20.86
CA VAL A 491 13.59 -4.62 -20.15
C VAL A 491 13.41 -5.77 -21.14
N PRO A 492 14.15 -6.89 -21.01
CA PRO A 492 14.03 -8.01 -21.94
C PRO A 492 12.61 -8.61 -21.94
N THR A 493 12.12 -8.99 -23.12
CA THR A 493 10.80 -9.63 -23.25
C THR A 493 10.67 -10.89 -22.39
N SER A 494 11.74 -11.67 -22.27
CA SER A 494 11.78 -12.86 -21.40
C SER A 494 11.52 -12.53 -19.93
N VAL A 495 12.02 -11.38 -19.45
CA VAL A 495 11.77 -10.89 -18.09
C VAL A 495 10.30 -10.53 -17.95
N VAL A 496 9.73 -9.77 -18.91
CA VAL A 496 8.31 -9.39 -18.88
C VAL A 496 7.40 -10.63 -18.87
N ASP A 497 7.75 -11.67 -19.61
CA ASP A 497 7.02 -12.93 -19.63
C ASP A 497 7.11 -13.65 -18.27
N ALA A 498 8.30 -13.71 -17.66
CA ALA A 498 8.50 -14.26 -16.32
C ALA A 498 7.72 -13.49 -15.23
N LEU A 499 7.60 -12.17 -15.36
CA LEU A 499 6.78 -11.33 -14.47
C LEU A 499 5.27 -11.61 -14.61
N ARG A 500 4.81 -12.06 -15.78
CA ARG A 500 3.39 -12.36 -16.05
C ARG A 500 2.99 -13.77 -15.60
N ALA A 501 3.89 -14.72 -15.76
CA ALA A 501 3.66 -16.14 -15.50
C ALA A 501 4.95 -16.80 -15.01
N PHE A 502 4.83 -17.61 -13.97
CA PHE A 502 5.97 -18.33 -13.41
C PHE A 502 6.56 -19.29 -14.46
N PRO A 503 7.86 -19.19 -14.78
CA PRO A 503 8.45 -19.90 -15.92
C PRO A 503 8.64 -21.42 -15.68
N GLY A 504 8.39 -21.90 -14.45
CA GLY A 504 8.65 -23.26 -14.02
C GLY A 504 9.76 -23.32 -12.99
N GLU A 505 10.01 -24.52 -12.46
CA GLU A 505 11.06 -24.72 -11.44
C GLU A 505 12.45 -24.44 -12.01
N HIS A 506 13.26 -23.67 -11.29
CA HIS A 506 14.62 -23.33 -11.69
C HIS A 506 15.47 -22.83 -10.51
N SER A 507 16.77 -22.70 -10.75
CA SER A 507 17.74 -22.14 -9.80
C SER A 507 18.48 -20.96 -10.40
N VAL A 508 18.92 -20.05 -9.53
CA VAL A 508 19.73 -18.88 -9.82
C VAL A 508 21.01 -18.98 -9.02
N THR A 509 22.15 -18.72 -9.66
CA THR A 509 23.46 -18.62 -8.98
C THR A 509 24.16 -17.38 -9.49
N THR A 510 24.64 -16.55 -8.57
CA THR A 510 25.43 -15.35 -8.88
C THR A 510 26.40 -15.02 -7.75
N SER A 511 27.06 -13.86 -7.82
CA SER A 511 27.96 -13.36 -6.78
C SER A 511 27.78 -11.87 -6.53
N ALA A 512 27.82 -11.48 -5.26
CA ALA A 512 27.79 -10.10 -4.79
C ALA A 512 29.11 -9.76 -4.05
N TYR A 513 29.48 -8.49 -3.98
CA TYR A 513 30.69 -8.08 -3.27
C TYR A 513 30.62 -6.62 -2.86
N SER A 514 30.68 -6.41 -1.56
CA SER A 514 30.49 -5.14 -0.90
C SER A 514 31.70 -4.79 -0.04
N ILE A 515 32.76 -4.31 -0.69
CA ILE A 515 33.93 -3.78 0.03
C ILE A 515 33.55 -2.54 0.86
N PRO A 516 34.10 -2.36 2.07
CA PRO A 516 35.11 -3.19 2.73
C PRO A 516 34.54 -4.34 3.59
N TYR A 517 33.22 -4.51 3.62
CA TYR A 517 32.55 -5.45 4.53
C TYR A 517 32.84 -6.91 4.21
N ASP A 518 32.88 -7.24 2.92
CA ASP A 518 33.17 -8.59 2.45
C ASP A 518 34.67 -8.86 2.40
N SER A 519 35.10 -9.94 3.05
CA SER A 519 36.49 -10.44 2.93
C SER A 519 36.73 -11.14 1.58
N PHE A 520 35.67 -11.65 0.95
CA PHE A 520 35.67 -12.24 -0.38
C PHE A 520 34.27 -12.14 -1.03
N PRO A 521 34.15 -12.25 -2.36
CA PRO A 521 32.85 -12.21 -3.04
C PRO A 521 31.87 -13.27 -2.53
N ARG A 522 30.69 -12.84 -2.10
CA ARG A 522 29.63 -13.71 -1.60
C ARG A 522 29.07 -14.55 -2.74
N ARG A 523 28.75 -15.82 -2.45
CA ARG A 523 28.06 -16.71 -3.39
C ARG A 523 26.57 -16.63 -3.09
N VAL A 524 25.77 -16.25 -4.07
CA VAL A 524 24.32 -16.09 -3.92
C VAL A 524 23.63 -17.19 -4.73
N GLU A 525 22.73 -17.93 -4.07
CA GLU A 525 21.97 -19.02 -4.67
C GLU A 525 20.49 -18.87 -4.34
N ALA A 526 19.63 -19.16 -5.31
CA ALA A 526 18.20 -19.29 -5.07
C ALA A 526 17.62 -20.43 -5.88
N TRP A 527 16.61 -21.09 -5.34
CA TRP A 527 15.77 -22.07 -6.01
C TRP A 527 14.32 -21.62 -5.91
N LEU A 528 13.60 -21.69 -7.02
CA LEU A 528 12.18 -21.36 -7.10
C LEU A 528 11.43 -22.60 -7.60
N GLY A 529 10.53 -23.12 -6.76
CA GLY A 529 9.56 -24.17 -7.08
C GLY A 529 8.18 -23.59 -7.40
N GLU A 530 7.17 -24.44 -7.65
CA GLU A 530 5.84 -23.99 -8.11
C GLU A 530 5.10 -23.10 -7.09
N LYS A 531 5.33 -23.33 -5.78
CA LYS A 531 4.65 -22.65 -4.68
C LYS A 531 5.59 -22.14 -3.59
N MET A 532 6.89 -22.12 -3.87
CA MET A 532 7.89 -21.73 -2.87
C MET A 532 9.19 -21.24 -3.51
N SER A 533 9.97 -20.51 -2.74
CA SER A 533 11.35 -20.15 -3.07
C SER A 533 12.24 -20.29 -1.85
N ILE A 534 13.50 -20.68 -2.09
CA ILE A 534 14.55 -20.80 -1.09
C ILE A 534 15.77 -20.04 -1.63
N GLY A 535 16.21 -19.01 -0.93
CA GLY A 535 17.40 -18.26 -1.28
C GLY A 535 18.41 -18.24 -0.15
N ALA A 536 19.69 -18.28 -0.47
CA ALA A 536 20.76 -18.17 0.51
C ALA A 536 22.03 -17.56 -0.08
N GLU A 537 22.82 -16.91 0.77
CA GLU A 537 24.16 -16.44 0.43
C GLU A 537 25.21 -16.90 1.43
N SER A 538 26.34 -17.37 0.91
CA SER A 538 27.54 -17.63 1.71
C SER A 538 28.34 -16.34 1.85
N PHE A 539 28.74 -16.00 3.08
CA PHE A 539 29.48 -14.79 3.37
C PHE A 539 30.59 -15.02 4.41
N ASN A 540 31.58 -14.12 4.38
CA ASN A 540 32.59 -13.96 5.43
C ASN A 540 32.92 -12.47 5.50
N GLU A 541 32.40 -11.85 6.55
CA GLU A 541 32.29 -10.40 6.69
C GLU A 541 33.12 -9.92 7.86
N THR A 542 33.46 -8.63 7.86
CA THR A 542 34.17 -7.99 8.97
C THR A 542 33.25 -7.57 10.11
N VAL A 543 31.93 -7.68 9.92
CA VAL A 543 30.87 -7.21 10.82
C VAL A 543 29.64 -8.09 10.67
N VAL A 544 28.84 -8.23 11.72
CA VAL A 544 27.58 -8.99 11.66
C VAL A 544 26.49 -8.12 11.04
N GLY A 545 25.74 -8.69 10.09
CA GLY A 545 24.64 -7.99 9.41
C GLY A 545 25.05 -7.37 8.07
N GLY A 546 26.15 -7.85 7.47
CA GLY A 546 26.56 -7.50 6.13
C GLY A 546 26.83 -6.02 5.90
N PRO A 547 26.73 -5.59 4.63
CA PRO A 547 26.93 -4.19 4.23
C PRO A 547 25.94 -3.21 4.88
N ALA A 548 24.89 -3.72 5.54
CA ALA A 548 23.95 -2.93 6.31
C ALA A 548 24.42 -2.63 7.74
N GLU A 549 25.41 -3.37 8.24
CA GLU A 549 25.84 -3.37 9.64
C GLU A 549 24.66 -3.57 10.61
N ASN A 550 23.61 -4.25 10.12
CA ASN A 550 22.34 -4.36 10.79
C ASN A 550 21.67 -5.71 10.49
N PRO A 551 21.77 -6.67 11.43
CA PRO A 551 21.16 -7.99 11.29
C PRO A 551 19.63 -7.96 11.12
N SER A 552 18.96 -6.88 11.49
CA SER A 552 17.50 -6.76 11.32
C SER A 552 17.09 -6.46 9.86
N THR A 553 18.02 -6.02 9.02
CA THR A 553 17.78 -5.79 7.59
C THR A 553 18.55 -6.77 6.69
N PHE A 554 19.54 -7.46 7.24
CA PHE A 554 20.35 -8.46 6.55
C PHE A 554 19.70 -9.85 6.64
N ASN A 555 19.32 -10.40 5.49
CA ASN A 555 18.52 -11.63 5.37
C ASN A 555 19.26 -12.64 4.46
N PRO A 556 20.35 -13.25 4.95
CA PRO A 556 21.25 -14.06 4.13
C PRO A 556 20.69 -15.43 3.79
N ALA A 557 19.57 -15.86 4.38
CA ALA A 557 18.84 -17.03 3.93
C ALA A 557 17.34 -16.86 4.18
N VAL A 558 16.53 -17.11 3.16
CA VAL A 558 15.09 -16.85 3.18
C VAL A 558 14.34 -17.98 2.47
N ILE A 559 13.31 -18.52 3.13
CA ILE A 559 12.32 -19.44 2.53
C ILE A 559 10.98 -18.72 2.49
N GLN A 560 10.29 -18.76 1.35
CA GLN A 560 8.95 -18.19 1.19
C GLN A 560 8.04 -19.22 0.52
N TRP A 561 6.78 -19.32 0.93
CA TRP A 561 5.84 -20.27 0.34
C TRP A 561 4.38 -19.78 0.39
N ASP A 562 3.54 -20.41 -0.43
CA ASP A 562 2.09 -20.22 -0.40
C ASP A 562 1.47 -20.99 0.78
N THR A 563 0.90 -20.26 1.74
CA THR A 563 0.16 -20.83 2.89
C THR A 563 -1.31 -21.15 2.56
N GLY A 564 -1.77 -20.81 1.34
CA GLY A 564 -3.18 -20.78 0.94
C GLY A 564 -3.95 -19.55 1.42
N ALA A 565 -3.40 -18.77 2.36
CA ALA A 565 -3.96 -17.50 2.86
C ALA A 565 -3.07 -16.28 2.58
N GLY A 566 -1.93 -16.48 1.92
CA GLY A 566 -0.89 -15.49 1.67
C GLY A 566 0.50 -16.10 1.70
N ILE A 567 1.52 -15.27 1.81
CA ILE A 567 2.93 -15.73 1.81
C ILE A 567 3.40 -15.96 3.23
N GLY A 568 3.87 -17.18 3.51
CA GLY A 568 4.65 -17.51 4.69
C GLY A 568 6.12 -17.26 4.42
N TRP A 569 6.89 -16.90 5.45
CA TRP A 569 8.34 -16.69 5.32
C TRP A 569 9.11 -17.19 6.53
N ILE A 570 10.33 -17.68 6.28
CA ILE A 570 11.36 -18.02 7.26
C ILE A 570 12.62 -17.25 6.84
N ALA A 571 13.25 -16.51 7.74
CA ALA A 571 14.49 -15.79 7.48
C ALA A 571 15.54 -16.11 8.55
N LEU A 572 16.77 -16.38 8.15
CA LEU A 572 17.89 -16.52 9.08
C LEU A 572 18.24 -15.15 9.66
N TYR A 573 18.23 -15.03 10.99
CA TYR A 573 18.77 -13.87 11.68
C TYR A 573 20.27 -14.08 11.90
N ALA A 574 21.10 -13.33 11.18
CA ALA A 574 22.55 -13.50 11.22
C ALA A 574 23.12 -13.15 12.60
N THR A 575 23.81 -14.11 13.22
CA THR A 575 24.53 -13.92 14.50
C THR A 575 26.04 -14.11 14.37
N GLU A 576 26.50 -14.64 13.25
CA GLU A 576 27.89 -14.97 12.98
C GLU A 576 28.40 -14.15 11.81
N MET A 577 29.70 -13.89 11.77
CA MET A 577 30.35 -13.14 10.68
C MET A 577 30.65 -14.01 9.44
N ALA A 578 30.49 -15.33 9.54
CA ALA A 578 30.71 -16.22 8.41
C ALA A 578 29.70 -17.35 8.37
N ILE A 579 29.22 -17.65 7.16
CA ILE A 579 28.34 -18.78 6.88
C ILE A 579 28.69 -19.39 5.52
N ASP A 580 28.65 -20.72 5.45
CA ASP A 580 28.50 -21.43 4.19
C ASP A 580 27.04 -21.88 4.06
N ALA A 581 26.35 -21.32 3.08
CA ALA A 581 24.94 -21.56 2.84
C ALA A 581 24.75 -22.18 1.44
N ILE A 582 23.87 -23.18 1.37
CA ILE A 582 23.52 -23.87 0.13
C ILE A 582 22.00 -23.98 0.08
N ALA A 583 21.41 -23.40 -0.96
CA ALA A 583 19.98 -23.50 -1.26
C ALA A 583 19.77 -24.45 -2.44
N GLY A 584 18.80 -25.34 -2.36
CA GLY A 584 18.46 -26.26 -3.44
C GLY A 584 17.01 -26.72 -3.41
N PRO A 585 16.62 -27.65 -4.31
CA PRO A 585 15.25 -28.12 -4.42
C PRO A 585 14.75 -28.75 -3.11
N GLY A 586 13.89 -28.02 -2.40
CA GLY A 586 13.32 -28.45 -1.14
C GLY A 586 14.30 -28.51 0.03
N TYR A 587 15.45 -27.83 -0.01
CA TYR A 587 16.33 -27.76 1.16
C TYR A 587 17.14 -26.48 1.29
N LEU A 588 17.50 -26.16 2.54
CA LEU A 588 18.44 -25.12 2.93
C LEU A 588 19.46 -25.72 3.91
N ASN A 589 20.74 -25.71 3.54
CA ASN A 589 21.83 -26.19 4.38
C ASN A 589 22.74 -25.04 4.80
N LEU A 590 22.95 -24.88 6.11
CA LEU A 590 23.70 -23.77 6.69
C LEU A 590 24.80 -24.30 7.60
N THR A 591 26.02 -23.79 7.44
CA THR A 591 27.17 -24.15 8.28
C THR A 591 27.89 -22.89 8.74
N TYR A 592 28.18 -22.78 10.04
CA TYR A 592 29.08 -21.74 10.55
C TYR A 592 30.51 -22.29 10.60
N PRO A 593 31.39 -21.92 9.66
CA PRO A 593 32.73 -22.50 9.55
C PRO A 593 33.63 -22.18 10.76
N TYR A 594 33.36 -21.07 11.45
CA TYR A 594 34.07 -20.64 12.65
C TYR A 594 33.20 -20.71 13.92
N GLY A 595 32.00 -21.29 13.80
CA GLY A 595 31.08 -21.40 14.91
C GLY A 595 31.57 -22.36 15.99
N THR A 596 31.08 -22.17 17.21
CA THR A 596 31.44 -22.99 18.37
C THR A 596 30.18 -23.51 19.08
N GLU A 597 30.33 -24.16 20.23
CA GLU A 597 29.20 -24.54 21.07
C GLU A 597 28.35 -23.35 21.58
N SER A 598 28.89 -22.12 21.51
CA SER A 598 28.14 -20.89 21.83
C SER A 598 27.33 -20.33 20.66
N SER A 599 27.53 -20.85 19.45
CA SER A 599 26.79 -20.43 18.27
C SER A 599 25.34 -20.91 18.33
N GLN A 600 24.47 -20.25 17.56
CA GLN A 600 23.06 -20.60 17.45
C GLN A 600 22.51 -20.24 16.07
N PHE A 601 21.56 -21.03 15.59
CA PHE A 601 20.77 -20.67 14.40
C PHE A 601 19.43 -20.11 14.85
N GLN A 602 19.17 -18.84 14.49
CA GLN A 602 17.92 -18.16 14.80
C GLN A 602 17.13 -17.96 13.52
N PHE A 603 15.90 -18.47 13.49
CA PHE A 603 14.99 -18.33 12.36
C PHE A 603 13.80 -17.47 12.75
N LEU A 604 13.65 -16.34 12.07
CA LEU A 604 12.48 -15.50 12.15
C LEU A 604 11.41 -16.08 11.23
N VAL A 605 10.21 -16.32 11.75
CA VAL A 605 9.11 -16.97 11.04
C VAL A 605 7.87 -16.10 11.06
N SER A 606 7.21 -15.98 9.91
CA SER A 606 6.00 -15.19 9.76
C SER A 606 4.89 -15.62 10.74
N PRO A 607 4.08 -14.68 11.26
CA PRO A 607 2.89 -15.02 12.03
C PRO A 607 1.74 -15.45 11.11
N PHE A 608 0.92 -16.39 11.56
CA PHE A 608 -0.18 -16.93 10.76
C PHE A 608 -1.54 -16.66 11.40
N SER A 609 -2.53 -16.35 10.55
CA SER A 609 -3.92 -16.24 10.99
C SER A 609 -4.60 -17.60 11.18
N GLN A 610 -4.18 -18.60 10.38
CA GLN A 610 -4.69 -19.98 10.41
C GLN A 610 -4.20 -20.75 11.63
N LYS A 611 -2.96 -20.49 12.07
CA LYS A 611 -2.33 -21.10 13.25
C LYS A 611 -1.60 -20.01 14.03
N LYS A 612 -2.27 -19.48 15.06
CA LYS A 612 -1.76 -18.34 15.82
C LYS A 612 -0.54 -18.70 16.65
N ASP A 613 -0.62 -19.81 17.37
CA ASP A 613 0.43 -20.27 18.27
C ASP A 613 1.35 -21.22 17.51
N VAL A 614 2.61 -20.84 17.35
CA VAL A 614 3.66 -21.67 16.76
C VAL A 614 4.52 -22.19 17.91
N THR A 615 4.60 -23.51 18.06
CA THR A 615 5.42 -24.18 19.09
C THR A 615 6.64 -24.90 18.51
N GLY A 616 6.67 -25.07 17.19
CA GLY A 616 7.73 -25.73 16.45
C GLY A 616 7.48 -25.69 14.94
N TRP A 617 8.30 -26.41 14.20
CA TRP A 617 8.26 -26.49 12.74
C TRP A 617 6.99 -27.18 12.21
N GLU A 618 6.39 -28.08 12.98
CA GLU A 618 5.16 -28.81 12.67
C GLU A 618 3.90 -27.93 12.64
N ASP A 619 3.98 -26.73 13.20
CA ASP A 619 2.87 -25.78 13.26
C ASP A 619 2.82 -24.82 12.06
N LEU A 620 3.78 -24.89 11.14
CA LEU A 620 3.84 -23.99 9.98
C LEU A 620 2.77 -24.35 8.93
N PRO A 621 1.79 -23.48 8.65
CA PRO A 621 0.70 -23.79 7.73
C PRO A 621 1.19 -24.05 6.30
N GLY A 622 0.82 -25.21 5.75
CA GLY A 622 1.14 -25.58 4.37
C GLY A 622 2.62 -25.89 4.13
N LEU A 623 3.43 -26.03 5.18
CA LEU A 623 4.86 -26.34 5.06
C LEU A 623 5.25 -27.42 6.06
N LYS A 624 5.82 -28.50 5.53
CA LYS A 624 6.48 -29.54 6.33
C LYS A 624 7.98 -29.26 6.33
N VAL A 625 8.57 -29.17 7.52
CA VAL A 625 10.01 -28.95 7.69
C VAL A 625 10.60 -30.09 8.51
N THR A 626 11.67 -30.69 7.99
CA THR A 626 12.48 -31.69 8.69
C THR A 626 13.84 -31.09 8.98
N VAL A 627 14.25 -31.12 10.26
CA VAL A 627 15.51 -30.53 10.72
C VAL A 627 16.52 -31.63 11.04
N SER A 628 17.72 -31.49 10.50
CA SER A 628 18.88 -32.33 10.84
C SER A 628 20.17 -31.50 10.91
N GLY A 629 21.28 -32.13 11.25
CA GLY A 629 22.60 -31.47 11.39
C GLY A 629 23.20 -31.67 12.77
N THR A 630 24.05 -30.73 13.19
CA THR A 630 24.75 -30.78 14.48
C THR A 630 24.08 -29.97 15.59
N VAL A 631 22.90 -29.39 15.31
CA VAL A 631 22.08 -28.64 16.27
C VAL A 631 21.25 -29.53 17.19
N VAL A 632 20.77 -28.96 18.30
CA VAL A 632 19.65 -29.54 19.07
C VAL A 632 18.39 -29.55 18.18
N PRO A 633 17.72 -30.70 17.96
CA PRO A 633 16.63 -30.80 16.98
C PRO A 633 15.38 -29.98 17.30
N ASN A 634 15.06 -29.78 18.58
CA ASN A 634 13.89 -29.01 18.98
C ASN A 634 14.29 -27.55 19.24
N PRO A 635 13.70 -26.57 18.55
CA PRO A 635 14.02 -25.16 18.76
C PRO A 635 13.44 -24.65 20.09
N GLN A 636 14.09 -23.64 20.64
CA GLN A 636 13.44 -22.73 21.60
C GLN A 636 12.59 -21.74 20.83
N VAL A 637 11.33 -21.58 21.23
CA VAL A 637 10.38 -20.73 20.52
C VAL A 637 9.99 -19.52 21.37
N SER A 638 10.02 -18.34 20.76
CA SER A 638 9.53 -17.09 21.34
C SER A 638 8.77 -16.27 20.30
N TYR A 639 7.97 -15.30 20.74
CA TYR A 639 7.22 -14.41 19.88
C TYR A 639 7.64 -12.96 20.10
N SER A 640 7.85 -12.23 19.00
CA SER A 640 8.11 -10.79 19.05
C SER A 640 6.79 -10.03 19.27
N ALA A 641 6.72 -9.28 20.37
CA ALA A 641 5.64 -8.35 20.67
C ALA A 641 5.83 -7.02 19.91
N SER A 642 4.82 -6.13 19.93
CA SER A 642 4.78 -4.91 19.11
C SER A 642 5.95 -3.94 19.29
N ASP A 643 6.60 -3.95 20.43
CA ASP A 643 7.79 -3.15 20.78
C ASP A 643 9.12 -3.78 20.31
N ALA A 644 9.08 -5.01 19.79
CA ALA A 644 10.22 -5.76 19.27
C ALA A 644 10.07 -6.16 17.79
N ALA A 645 9.14 -5.53 17.06
CA ALA A 645 8.94 -5.78 15.63
C ALA A 645 10.18 -5.41 14.82
N ILE A 646 10.50 -6.19 13.78
CA ILE A 646 11.55 -5.86 12.82
C ILE A 646 10.89 -5.29 11.57
N ASN A 647 11.15 -4.02 11.26
CA ASN A 647 10.62 -3.34 10.07
C ASN A 647 9.07 -3.43 9.95
N ASP A 648 8.35 -3.25 11.06
CA ASP A 648 6.89 -3.43 11.19
C ASP A 648 6.38 -4.88 11.07
N PHE A 649 7.27 -5.87 10.94
CA PHE A 649 6.92 -7.28 10.92
C PHE A 649 7.04 -7.90 12.32
N LEU A 650 5.93 -8.43 12.81
CA LEU A 650 5.92 -9.37 13.93
C LEU A 650 6.40 -10.74 13.44
N TYR A 651 6.99 -11.53 14.34
CA TYR A 651 7.55 -12.84 13.99
C TYR A 651 7.61 -13.78 15.20
N TRP A 652 7.65 -15.08 14.89
CA TRP A 652 8.09 -16.13 15.81
C TRP A 652 9.59 -16.32 15.63
N ASN A 653 10.35 -16.46 16.72
CA ASN A 653 11.77 -16.77 16.69
C ASN A 653 11.98 -18.22 17.12
N LEU A 654 12.51 -19.04 16.20
CA LEU A 654 12.88 -20.43 16.42
C LEU A 654 14.40 -20.54 16.52
N THR A 655 14.91 -20.78 17.72
CA THR A 655 16.35 -20.81 18.00
C THR A 655 16.84 -22.24 18.23
N HIS A 656 17.78 -22.69 17.41
CA HIS A 656 18.51 -23.93 17.57
C HIS A 656 19.88 -23.68 18.19
N ALA A 657 20.11 -24.24 19.37
CA ALA A 657 21.41 -24.22 20.03
C ALA A 657 22.31 -25.37 19.56
N ILE A 658 23.62 -25.22 19.74
CA ILE A 658 24.59 -26.30 19.53
C ILE A 658 24.73 -27.14 20.82
N PRO A 659 24.78 -28.49 20.73
CA PRO A 659 25.01 -29.34 21.90
C PRO A 659 26.29 -28.96 22.64
N ARG A 660 26.23 -28.93 23.97
CA ARG A 660 27.40 -28.66 24.82
C ARG A 660 28.52 -29.67 24.54
N ASN A 661 29.75 -29.18 24.48
CA ASN A 661 30.99 -29.88 24.16
C ASN A 661 31.04 -30.45 22.72
N SER A 662 30.19 -29.97 21.80
CA SER A 662 30.32 -30.35 20.39
C SER A 662 31.63 -29.82 19.82
N THR A 663 32.38 -30.68 19.13
CA THR A 663 33.57 -30.32 18.36
C THR A 663 33.33 -30.30 16.85
N ALA A 664 32.14 -30.71 16.41
CA ALA A 664 31.74 -30.61 15.00
C ALA A 664 31.36 -29.16 14.67
N ALA A 665 31.62 -28.74 13.42
CA ALA A 665 31.19 -27.45 12.93
C ALA A 665 29.65 -27.31 13.10
N PRO A 666 29.15 -26.18 13.64
CA PRO A 666 27.72 -25.91 13.71
C PRO A 666 27.08 -25.96 12.33
N ASN A 667 26.09 -26.84 12.18
CA ASN A 667 25.41 -27.11 10.93
C ASN A 667 23.93 -27.39 11.18
N ILE A 668 23.07 -26.86 10.32
CA ILE A 668 21.64 -27.16 10.27
C ILE A 668 21.19 -27.35 8.81
N LEU A 669 20.46 -28.43 8.58
CA LEU A 669 19.79 -28.73 7.32
C LEU A 669 18.28 -28.67 7.55
N LEU A 670 17.60 -27.81 6.79
CA LEU A 670 16.15 -27.74 6.71
C LEU A 670 15.71 -28.38 5.39
N GLU A 671 15.08 -29.55 5.45
CA GLU A 671 14.37 -30.13 4.31
C GLU A 671 12.91 -29.69 4.36
N VAL A 672 12.41 -29.11 3.28
CA VAL A 672 11.13 -28.41 3.22
C VAL A 672 10.26 -28.90 2.06
N GLU A 673 8.97 -29.11 2.35
CA GLU A 673 7.98 -29.59 1.39
C GLU A 673 6.65 -28.84 1.61
N VAL A 674 6.08 -28.28 0.54
CA VAL A 674 4.75 -27.64 0.59
C VAL A 674 3.68 -28.74 0.54
N VAL A 675 2.72 -28.71 1.48
CA VAL A 675 1.72 -29.78 1.70
C VAL A 675 0.32 -29.38 1.28
#